data_AF-A0A372F7D5-F1
#
_entry.id   AF-A0A372F7D5-F1
#
_cell.length_a   1.000
_cell.length_b   1.000
_cell.length_c   1.000
_cell.angle_alpha   90.00
_cell.angle_beta   90.00
_cell.angle_gamma   90.00
#
_symmetry.space_group_name_H-M   'P 1'
#
loop_
_entity.id
_entity.type
_entity.pdbx_description
1 polymer ?
#
loop_
_entity_poly.entity_id
_entity_poly.type
_entity_poly.pdbx_seq_one_letter_code
_entity_poly.pdbx_strand_id
1 'polypeptide(L)'
;MKKLVFSLFSILLFNFTYAQTIEKLRCEYFDNPLGLDTQKPRLSWQINSTTRGTKQIAYQILVADTEENLKKDNGNLWNSGMVKSDQSLWVNYAGKALESRKRYFWKVKIWNEKNKATTYSEPAFWEMGLLQISDWSAHWIGKKGTEGKPPKAVELQKEFQLAKRAIRARIYVTGLGAYHLIFNGKKVGKDILTPGWTNYLKTIHYQTYEIDGEDLTIGTNFITATLGNGWWSSGLGWGGGKFSYSEGPCRLLFQMELEFYDGSRQTVISDGTWKTRLSPIVSNSLYNGEVYDGRLEYSKEWVNASILDNAENKTTLFGPKPEDNRNDEAETFSTKNTKLIASVAPQIQAMQEIKAVKITEPRKGHYVFDFGQNLVGFAHLKVEGKAGKEVEMKFAELLTDKGLVDQANLRSIRPIDKYILKGYGVEEWEPKFTYHGFRYVEVEGLPKKPDENTLVAKVIHNNVPFSGSFTTSNDLLNSIYKNITWGQRGNMHSVPTDCPQRDERLGWMGDAQIFAPTASYIMQMNGFFAKWVRDIADSQHSSGYVYDVNPKIVVGGPSKPAWGDAIVIVPYRMYQFYGDKRIIEENYEAMKNWVEYMNNHPNTKKDGIYYFEAGDFYGYGDWVPVETSPTKPIGGSYQFYSNKLLAEMAKVIGKTADAQKYADVAQKVADKYNQIYFDPQGKNYEGSTQGANLIPLSLGITKPADRLAVAQNIAANVRAKNDHLTTGFLSTEMLLPSLSVAGEHELAYKVATQKTYPSWGYMIEKGATTMWELWNSDTEKPEGMNSRNHFAYGSIGEWFYAYLAGIKLDPTSAAFKHFIIAPMPVGDLKWVESKYESSYGPIASGWNLQGSKLVLKVSIPANTSAQIQLPLSGKTNAIIKESDKVILTGNKAPKAKIQGITFVKVDKDKAIFEVLSGNYSFSVE
;
A
#
# COMPACT_ATOMS: atom_id res chain seq x y z
N MET A 1 -26.79 30.64 -60.01
CA MET A 1 -27.71 29.54 -60.39
C MET A 1 -27.09 28.20 -60.01
N LYS A 2 -27.87 27.38 -59.29
CA LYS A 2 -27.77 25.93 -59.00
C LYS A 2 -27.51 25.60 -57.53
N LYS A 3 -28.64 25.49 -56.81
CA LYS A 3 -28.80 24.77 -55.54
C LYS A 3 -28.69 23.27 -55.84
N LEU A 4 -27.82 22.54 -55.13
CA LEU A 4 -27.92 21.09 -55.01
C LEU A 4 -28.54 20.75 -53.65
N VAL A 5 -29.69 20.10 -53.70
CA VAL A 5 -30.37 19.47 -52.57
C VAL A 5 -29.84 18.04 -52.47
N PHE A 6 -29.24 17.67 -51.34
CA PHE A 6 -28.99 16.28 -50.99
C PHE A 6 -29.80 15.95 -49.74
N SER A 7 -30.84 15.14 -49.93
CA SER A 7 -31.58 14.46 -48.87
C SER A 7 -30.74 13.28 -48.37
N LEU A 8 -30.40 13.25 -47.09
CA LEU A 8 -29.85 12.08 -46.41
C LEU A 8 -30.92 11.52 -45.46
N PHE A 9 -31.40 10.32 -45.80
CA PHE A 9 -32.23 9.48 -44.95
C PHE A 9 -31.44 9.09 -43.69
N SER A 10 -31.86 9.57 -42.52
CA SER A 10 -31.38 9.06 -41.24
C SER A 10 -32.11 7.76 -40.89
N ILE A 11 -31.40 6.63 -40.97
CA ILE A 11 -31.83 5.38 -40.37
C ILE A 11 -31.68 5.53 -38.84
N LEU A 12 -32.81 5.66 -38.15
CA LEU A 12 -32.90 5.58 -36.69
C LEU A 12 -32.63 4.13 -36.24
N LEU A 13 -31.36 3.81 -36.03
CA LEU A 13 -30.99 2.68 -35.17
C LEU A 13 -31.30 3.08 -33.73
N PHE A 14 -32.41 2.59 -33.19
CA PHE A 14 -32.66 2.59 -31.76
C PHE A 14 -31.61 1.71 -31.08
N ASN A 15 -30.48 2.29 -30.71
CA ASN A 15 -29.64 1.70 -29.67
C ASN A 15 -30.46 1.72 -28.38
N PHE A 16 -30.97 0.55 -27.97
CA PHE A 16 -31.35 0.33 -26.59
C PHE A 16 -30.07 0.46 -25.74
N THR A 17 -29.73 1.68 -25.34
CA THR A 17 -28.75 1.89 -24.28
C THR A 17 -29.35 1.29 -23.02
N TYR A 18 -28.92 0.08 -22.65
CA TYR A 18 -29.21 -0.45 -21.33
C TYR A 18 -28.68 0.57 -20.32
N ALA A 19 -29.57 1.09 -19.46
CA ALA A 19 -29.27 2.21 -18.57
C ALA A 19 -28.22 1.89 -17.48
N GLN A 20 -27.77 0.64 -17.40
CA GLN A 20 -26.80 0.15 -16.42
C GLN A 20 -25.91 -0.94 -17.04
N THR A 21 -24.63 -0.93 -16.73
CA THR A 21 -23.62 -1.92 -17.16
C THR A 21 -22.86 -2.47 -15.96
N ILE A 22 -22.23 -3.63 -16.13
CA ILE A 22 -21.37 -4.24 -15.12
C ILE A 22 -19.93 -4.13 -15.60
N GLU A 23 -19.06 -3.63 -14.74
CA GLU A 23 -17.66 -3.38 -15.05
C GLU A 23 -16.76 -3.72 -13.86
N LYS A 24 -15.44 -3.63 -14.07
CA LYS A 24 -14.41 -3.87 -13.04
C LYS A 24 -14.60 -5.21 -12.32
N LEU A 25 -14.75 -6.28 -13.10
CA LEU A 25 -14.78 -7.65 -12.58
C LEU A 25 -13.43 -7.98 -11.95
N ARG A 26 -13.47 -8.40 -10.68
CA ARG A 26 -12.29 -8.78 -9.91
C ARG A 26 -12.43 -10.17 -9.33
N CYS A 27 -11.31 -10.90 -9.33
CA CYS A 27 -11.13 -12.14 -8.62
C CYS A 27 -10.08 -11.91 -7.52
N GLU A 28 -10.45 -12.17 -6.27
CA GLU A 28 -9.75 -11.64 -5.09
C GLU A 28 -9.53 -10.13 -5.22
N TYR A 29 -8.29 -9.65 -5.19
CA TYR A 29 -7.94 -8.23 -5.25
C TYR A 29 -7.67 -7.71 -6.68
N PHE A 30 -7.69 -8.60 -7.68
CA PHE A 30 -7.06 -8.36 -8.97
C PHE A 30 -8.01 -8.44 -10.16
N ASP A 31 -7.66 -7.71 -11.21
CA ASP A 31 -8.25 -7.86 -12.54
C ASP A 31 -7.53 -9.02 -13.25
N ASN A 32 -8.28 -10.05 -13.66
CA ASN A 32 -7.76 -11.22 -14.39
C ASN A 32 -6.46 -11.86 -13.82
N PRO A 33 -6.42 -12.25 -12.53
CA PRO A 33 -5.18 -12.71 -11.90
C PRO A 33 -4.65 -14.03 -12.47
N LEU A 34 -3.32 -14.14 -12.50
CA LEU A 34 -2.58 -15.35 -12.83
C LEU A 34 -1.97 -15.96 -11.57
N GLY A 35 -2.10 -17.28 -11.43
CA GLY A 35 -1.44 -18.04 -10.38
C GLY A 35 -2.04 -17.90 -9.00
N LEU A 36 -3.37 -17.92 -8.86
CA LEU A 36 -4.03 -17.91 -7.54
C LEU A 36 -4.00 -19.30 -6.88
N ASP A 37 -3.81 -19.35 -5.56
CA ASP A 37 -3.89 -20.61 -4.78
C ASP A 37 -5.20 -20.75 -4.00
N THR A 38 -6.00 -19.69 -3.89
CA THR A 38 -7.27 -19.71 -3.15
C THR A 38 -8.29 -20.59 -3.88
N GLN A 39 -8.60 -21.77 -3.34
CA GLN A 39 -9.55 -22.71 -3.95
C GLN A 39 -11.02 -22.25 -3.94
N LYS A 40 -11.35 -21.25 -3.13
CA LYS A 40 -12.66 -20.56 -3.13
C LYS A 40 -12.45 -19.08 -3.41
N PRO A 41 -12.03 -18.73 -4.64
CA PRO A 41 -11.76 -17.35 -4.98
C PRO A 41 -13.03 -16.51 -4.85
N ARG A 42 -12.87 -15.23 -4.51
CA ARG A 42 -13.96 -14.28 -4.31
C ARG A 42 -14.11 -13.37 -5.51
N LEU A 43 -15.35 -13.22 -5.96
CA LEU A 43 -15.70 -12.45 -7.14
C LEU A 43 -16.38 -11.15 -6.73
N SER A 44 -15.96 -10.04 -7.35
CA SER A 44 -16.52 -8.71 -7.12
C SER A 44 -16.77 -8.02 -8.45
N TRP A 45 -17.77 -7.15 -8.49
CA TRP A 45 -18.09 -6.33 -9.67
C TRP A 45 -18.67 -4.98 -9.26
N GLN A 46 -18.41 -3.98 -10.09
CA GLN A 46 -19.02 -2.65 -9.99
C GLN A 46 -20.20 -2.54 -10.95
N ILE A 47 -21.13 -1.66 -10.60
CA ILE A 47 -22.32 -1.37 -11.41
C ILE A 47 -22.23 0.09 -11.82
N ASN A 48 -22.19 0.34 -13.12
CA ASN A 48 -22.24 1.69 -13.67
C ASN A 48 -23.67 2.01 -14.10
N SER A 49 -24.17 3.19 -13.72
CA SER A 49 -25.52 3.63 -14.04
C SER A 49 -25.61 5.14 -13.99
N THR A 50 -26.34 5.72 -14.95
CA THR A 50 -26.71 7.15 -14.94
C THR A 50 -28.02 7.41 -14.20
N THR A 51 -28.71 6.35 -13.77
CA THR A 51 -30.02 6.45 -13.11
C THR A 51 -29.87 6.57 -11.59
N ARG A 52 -30.59 7.50 -10.98
CA ARG A 52 -30.65 7.63 -9.52
C ARG A 52 -31.33 6.41 -8.87
N GLY A 53 -30.77 5.95 -7.77
CA GLY A 53 -31.31 4.87 -6.97
C GLY A 53 -31.17 3.48 -7.58
N THR A 54 -30.29 3.31 -8.58
CA THR A 54 -29.95 1.99 -9.11
C THR A 54 -29.39 1.09 -8.01
N LYS A 55 -29.99 -0.09 -7.87
CA LYS A 55 -29.60 -1.12 -6.91
C LYS A 55 -29.67 -2.50 -7.56
N GLN A 56 -28.81 -3.40 -7.10
CA GLN A 56 -28.92 -4.82 -7.43
C GLN A 56 -29.89 -5.49 -6.45
N ILE A 57 -30.80 -6.33 -6.95
CA ILE A 57 -31.66 -7.19 -6.11
C ILE A 57 -31.35 -8.68 -6.27
N ALA A 58 -30.69 -9.05 -7.37
CA ALA A 58 -30.21 -10.39 -7.62
C ALA A 58 -29.04 -10.39 -8.60
N TYR A 59 -28.26 -11.47 -8.60
CA TYR A 59 -27.20 -11.71 -9.58
C TYR A 59 -27.23 -13.15 -10.10
N GLN A 60 -26.55 -13.39 -11.22
CA GLN A 60 -26.21 -14.71 -11.70
C GLN A 60 -24.78 -14.71 -12.24
N ILE A 61 -23.95 -15.61 -11.71
CA ILE A 61 -22.57 -15.84 -12.16
C ILE A 61 -22.52 -17.14 -12.95
N LEU A 62 -21.83 -17.08 -14.09
CA LEU A 62 -21.43 -18.26 -14.86
C LEU A 62 -19.92 -18.38 -14.81
N VAL A 63 -19.42 -19.60 -14.59
CA VAL A 63 -18.00 -19.96 -14.68
C VAL A 63 -17.85 -21.17 -15.58
N ALA A 64 -16.91 -21.08 -16.51
CA ALA A 64 -16.58 -22.13 -17.45
C ALA A 64 -15.07 -22.37 -17.55
N ASP A 65 -14.69 -23.56 -18.00
CA ASP A 65 -13.30 -23.96 -18.27
C ASP A 65 -12.75 -23.40 -19.59
N THR A 66 -13.63 -22.95 -20.48
CA THR A 66 -13.27 -22.35 -21.77
C THR A 66 -14.12 -21.10 -22.04
N GLU A 67 -13.54 -20.17 -22.79
CA GLU A 67 -14.26 -18.97 -23.23
C GLU A 67 -15.43 -19.32 -24.18
N GLU A 68 -15.29 -20.38 -24.98
CA GLU A 68 -16.36 -20.83 -25.88
C GLU A 68 -17.60 -21.32 -25.12
N ASN A 69 -17.40 -22.12 -24.06
CA ASN A 69 -18.51 -22.53 -23.18
C ASN A 69 -19.19 -21.31 -22.58
N LEU A 70 -18.41 -20.33 -22.10
CA LEU A 70 -18.96 -19.12 -21.51
C LEU A 70 -19.72 -18.24 -22.54
N LYS A 71 -19.25 -18.16 -23.80
CA LYS A 71 -19.95 -17.47 -24.90
C LYS A 71 -21.31 -18.08 -25.21
N LYS A 72 -21.46 -19.40 -25.02
CA LYS A 72 -22.73 -20.13 -25.16
C LYS A 72 -23.60 -20.13 -23.88
N ASP A 73 -23.29 -19.28 -22.91
CA ASP A 73 -23.92 -19.24 -21.57
C ASP A 73 -23.86 -20.59 -20.81
N ASN A 74 -22.90 -21.46 -21.16
CA ASN A 74 -22.69 -22.74 -20.51
C ASN A 74 -21.67 -22.60 -19.36
N GLY A 75 -22.16 -22.29 -18.16
CA GLY A 75 -21.37 -22.30 -16.92
C GLY A 75 -21.11 -23.73 -16.41
N ASN A 76 -20.36 -24.54 -17.18
CA ASN A 76 -20.16 -25.97 -16.92
C ASN A 76 -19.41 -26.29 -15.61
N LEU A 77 -18.75 -25.29 -15.01
CA LEU A 77 -18.09 -25.41 -13.71
C LEU A 77 -18.92 -24.81 -12.58
N TRP A 78 -19.59 -23.70 -12.87
CA TRP A 78 -20.53 -23.08 -11.94
C TRP A 78 -21.58 -22.27 -12.69
N ASN A 79 -22.82 -22.44 -12.27
CA ASN A 79 -23.91 -21.53 -12.56
C ASN A 79 -24.61 -21.27 -11.23
N SER A 80 -24.54 -20.05 -10.73
CA SER A 80 -25.15 -19.71 -9.43
C SER A 80 -26.68 -19.77 -9.46
N GLY A 81 -27.28 -19.82 -10.65
CA GLY A 81 -28.68 -19.45 -10.84
C GLY A 81 -28.92 -17.97 -10.47
N MET A 82 -30.19 -17.57 -10.43
CA MET A 82 -30.55 -16.25 -9.91
C MET A 82 -30.49 -16.27 -8.38
N VAL A 83 -29.47 -15.62 -7.81
CA VAL A 83 -29.31 -15.47 -6.37
C VAL A 83 -29.92 -14.13 -5.94
N LYS A 84 -30.97 -14.15 -5.12
CA LYS A 84 -31.60 -12.94 -4.56
C LYS A 84 -30.68 -12.33 -3.48
N SER A 85 -29.85 -11.39 -3.90
CA SER A 85 -28.89 -10.71 -3.04
C SER A 85 -28.43 -9.39 -3.68
N ASP A 86 -28.22 -8.37 -2.85
CA ASP A 86 -27.64 -7.09 -3.23
C ASP A 86 -26.10 -7.08 -3.08
N GLN A 87 -25.50 -8.21 -2.69
CA GLN A 87 -24.06 -8.38 -2.60
C GLN A 87 -23.43 -8.37 -4.00
N SER A 88 -22.46 -7.48 -4.20
CA SER A 88 -21.64 -7.41 -5.42
C SER A 88 -20.13 -7.46 -5.13
N LEU A 89 -19.76 -7.64 -3.87
CA LEU A 89 -18.37 -7.76 -3.42
C LEU A 89 -18.17 -9.10 -2.73
N TRP A 90 -16.98 -9.67 -2.91
CA TRP A 90 -16.50 -10.83 -2.14
C TRP A 90 -17.39 -12.08 -2.24
N VAL A 91 -18.05 -12.31 -3.37
CA VAL A 91 -18.91 -13.47 -3.59
C VAL A 91 -18.04 -14.70 -3.79
N ASN A 92 -18.07 -15.64 -2.83
CA ASN A 92 -17.28 -16.87 -2.92
C ASN A 92 -17.72 -17.70 -4.12
N TYR A 93 -16.74 -18.17 -4.90
CA TYR A 93 -16.94 -19.24 -5.85
C TYR A 93 -17.48 -20.49 -5.14
N ALA A 94 -18.58 -21.03 -5.66
CA ALA A 94 -19.30 -22.17 -5.09
C ALA A 94 -19.53 -23.29 -6.13
N GLY A 95 -18.67 -23.37 -7.15
CA GLY A 95 -18.73 -24.39 -8.19
C GLY A 95 -17.93 -25.65 -7.87
N LYS A 96 -17.60 -26.40 -8.94
CA LYS A 96 -16.72 -27.58 -8.89
C LYS A 96 -15.32 -27.24 -8.36
N ALA A 97 -14.63 -28.22 -7.79
CA ALA A 97 -13.26 -28.04 -7.31
C ALA A 97 -12.33 -27.47 -8.40
N LEU A 98 -11.45 -26.55 -7.99
CA LEU A 98 -10.48 -25.92 -8.87
C LEU A 98 -9.21 -26.78 -8.94
N GLU A 99 -8.55 -26.75 -10.08
CA GLU A 99 -7.38 -27.57 -10.42
C GLU A 99 -6.17 -26.65 -10.66
N SER A 100 -4.98 -27.12 -10.30
CA SER A 100 -3.73 -26.40 -10.54
C SER A 100 -3.56 -26.07 -12.02
N ARG A 101 -2.96 -24.91 -12.33
CA ARG A 101 -2.65 -24.41 -13.69
C ARG A 101 -3.84 -24.08 -14.58
N LYS A 102 -5.07 -24.34 -14.13
CA LYS A 102 -6.26 -24.19 -14.97
C LYS A 102 -6.76 -22.76 -14.97
N ARG A 103 -7.11 -22.26 -16.15
CA ARG A 103 -7.79 -20.97 -16.35
C ARG A 103 -9.30 -21.19 -16.28
N TYR A 104 -9.97 -20.26 -15.61
CA TYR A 104 -11.41 -20.24 -15.40
C TYR A 104 -11.95 -18.92 -15.91
N PHE A 105 -12.92 -18.99 -16.82
CA PHE A 105 -13.57 -17.82 -17.38
C PHE A 105 -14.90 -17.60 -16.68
N TRP A 106 -15.25 -16.35 -16.40
CA TRP A 106 -16.50 -16.03 -15.73
C TRP A 106 -17.12 -14.73 -16.22
N LYS A 107 -18.43 -14.64 -16.06
CA LYS A 107 -19.20 -13.42 -16.31
C LYS A 107 -20.38 -13.36 -15.36
N VAL A 108 -20.90 -12.16 -15.15
CA VAL A 108 -22.01 -11.93 -14.22
C VAL A 108 -23.06 -11.06 -14.89
N LYS A 109 -24.33 -11.31 -14.58
CA LYS A 109 -25.44 -10.38 -14.85
C LYS A 109 -26.21 -10.11 -13.56
N ILE A 110 -26.94 -9.00 -13.54
CA ILE A 110 -27.71 -8.58 -12.37
C ILE A 110 -29.17 -8.33 -12.73
N TRP A 111 -30.04 -8.34 -11.72
CA TRP A 111 -31.38 -7.78 -11.78
C TRP A 111 -31.42 -6.51 -10.94
N ASN A 112 -31.99 -5.46 -11.50
CA ASN A 112 -32.09 -4.17 -10.81
C ASN A 112 -33.37 -4.00 -9.98
N GLU A 113 -33.57 -2.83 -9.41
CA GLU A 113 -34.73 -2.47 -8.58
C GLU A 113 -36.09 -2.59 -9.30
N LYS A 114 -36.09 -2.68 -10.64
CA LYS A 114 -37.30 -2.88 -11.47
C LYS A 114 -37.48 -4.35 -11.88
N ASN A 115 -36.73 -5.27 -11.27
CA ASN A 115 -36.68 -6.69 -11.62
C ASN A 115 -36.30 -6.95 -13.09
N LYS A 116 -35.53 -6.03 -13.70
CA LYS A 116 -35.02 -6.19 -15.08
C LYS A 116 -33.59 -6.68 -15.05
N ALA A 117 -33.32 -7.75 -15.80
CA ALA A 117 -31.98 -8.29 -15.99
C ALA A 117 -31.13 -7.37 -16.89
N THR A 118 -29.84 -7.26 -16.59
CA THR A 118 -28.84 -6.72 -17.53
C THR A 118 -28.45 -7.76 -18.57
N THR A 119 -27.75 -7.33 -19.61
CA THR A 119 -26.84 -8.23 -20.32
C THR A 119 -25.76 -8.74 -19.36
N TYR A 120 -25.11 -9.84 -19.71
CA TYR A 120 -23.89 -10.24 -19.01
C TYR A 120 -22.80 -9.17 -19.16
N SER A 121 -21.92 -9.10 -18.18
CA SER A 121 -20.64 -8.40 -18.29
C SER A 121 -19.80 -8.98 -19.42
N GLU A 122 -18.78 -8.23 -19.82
CA GLU A 122 -17.66 -8.83 -20.57
C GLU A 122 -17.06 -9.99 -19.75
N PRO A 123 -16.63 -11.08 -20.40
CA PRO A 123 -15.91 -12.16 -19.75
C PRO A 123 -14.64 -11.68 -19.06
N ALA A 124 -14.45 -12.12 -17.83
CA ALA A 124 -13.19 -12.04 -17.09
C ALA A 124 -12.65 -13.45 -16.84
N PHE A 125 -11.44 -13.58 -16.31
CA PHE A 125 -10.88 -14.87 -15.94
C PHE A 125 -10.11 -14.82 -14.62
N TRP A 126 -9.77 -15.98 -14.10
CA TRP A 126 -8.62 -16.15 -13.21
C TRP A 126 -7.91 -17.44 -13.59
N GLU A 127 -6.63 -17.55 -13.25
CA GLU A 127 -5.86 -18.77 -13.47
C GLU A 127 -5.27 -19.26 -12.16
N MET A 128 -5.39 -20.57 -11.90
CA MET A 128 -4.86 -21.17 -10.68
C MET A 128 -3.36 -21.39 -10.79
N GLY A 129 -2.68 -21.26 -9.67
CA GLY A 129 -1.26 -21.57 -9.52
C GLY A 129 -1.01 -23.06 -9.31
N LEU A 130 -0.01 -23.35 -8.48
CA LEU A 130 0.40 -24.69 -8.06
C LEU A 130 -0.16 -24.95 -6.66
N LEU A 131 -1.33 -25.62 -6.60
CA LEU A 131 -2.14 -25.75 -5.38
C LEU A 131 -1.54 -26.73 -4.36
N GLN A 132 -0.73 -27.68 -4.81
CA GLN A 132 -0.08 -28.67 -3.97
C GLN A 132 1.44 -28.57 -4.10
N ILE A 133 2.17 -28.91 -3.04
CA ILE A 133 3.64 -28.94 -3.12
C ILE A 133 4.13 -29.93 -4.18
N SER A 134 3.39 -31.02 -4.42
CA SER A 134 3.67 -32.01 -5.46
C SER A 134 3.45 -31.50 -6.88
N ASP A 135 2.83 -30.33 -7.06
CA ASP A 135 2.76 -29.66 -8.37
C ASP A 135 4.10 -29.05 -8.76
N TRP A 136 5.00 -28.83 -7.81
CA TRP A 136 6.39 -28.48 -8.08
C TRP A 136 7.21 -29.74 -8.36
N SER A 137 7.86 -29.75 -9.51
CA SER A 137 8.89 -30.72 -9.90
C SER A 137 10.30 -30.09 -9.88
N ALA A 138 10.37 -28.78 -9.70
CA ALA A 138 11.60 -28.02 -9.63
C ALA A 138 12.35 -28.21 -8.30
N HIS A 139 13.67 -28.03 -8.37
CA HIS A 139 14.56 -28.07 -7.23
C HIS A 139 15.08 -26.66 -6.94
N TRP A 140 15.30 -26.35 -5.66
CA TRP A 140 16.01 -25.14 -5.30
C TRP A 140 17.45 -25.23 -5.79
N ILE A 141 17.91 -24.23 -6.53
CA ILE A 141 19.27 -24.19 -7.07
C ILE A 141 20.00 -22.89 -6.71
N GLY A 142 21.33 -22.96 -6.65
CA GLY A 142 22.21 -21.83 -6.37
C GLY A 142 23.67 -22.19 -6.68
N LYS A 143 24.61 -21.33 -6.28
CA LYS A 143 26.06 -21.56 -6.48
C LYS A 143 26.79 -21.50 -5.14
N LYS A 144 27.45 -22.58 -4.70
CA LYS A 144 28.34 -22.55 -3.52
C LYS A 144 29.61 -21.73 -3.81
N GLY A 145 30.34 -21.37 -2.75
CA GLY A 145 31.53 -20.51 -2.84
C GLY A 145 31.17 -19.03 -3.00
N THR A 146 29.90 -18.69 -2.84
CA THR A 146 29.37 -17.31 -2.90
C THR A 146 28.95 -16.78 -1.54
N GLU A 147 29.15 -17.59 -0.49
CA GLU A 147 28.83 -17.27 0.90
C GLU A 147 29.56 -16.01 1.37
N GLY A 148 28.92 -15.24 2.26
CA GLY A 148 29.49 -14.00 2.78
C GLY A 148 28.46 -13.14 3.50
N LYS A 149 28.88 -11.92 3.87
CA LYS A 149 28.03 -10.92 4.54
C LYS A 149 28.09 -9.58 3.76
N PRO A 150 27.33 -9.42 2.66
CA PRO A 150 26.37 -10.35 2.09
C PRO A 150 26.99 -11.33 1.07
N PRO A 151 26.28 -12.40 0.68
CA PRO A 151 26.66 -13.28 -0.44
C PRO A 151 26.85 -12.53 -1.77
N LYS A 152 27.66 -13.12 -2.68
CA LYS A 152 27.86 -12.59 -4.04
C LYS A 152 26.64 -12.86 -4.92
N ALA A 153 26.33 -11.92 -5.82
CA ALA A 153 25.30 -12.15 -6.84
C ALA A 153 25.78 -13.16 -7.88
N VAL A 154 24.83 -13.93 -8.42
CA VAL A 154 25.09 -15.00 -9.38
C VAL A 154 24.12 -14.94 -10.55
N GLU A 155 24.56 -15.45 -11.68
CA GLU A 155 23.70 -15.71 -12.82
C GLU A 155 23.56 -17.21 -13.02
N LEU A 156 22.32 -17.66 -13.19
CA LEU A 156 21.98 -19.02 -13.55
C LEU A 156 21.32 -19.02 -14.91
N GLN A 157 21.74 -19.91 -15.80
CA GLN A 157 21.20 -20.02 -17.14
C GLN A 157 20.80 -21.44 -17.47
N LYS A 158 19.67 -21.58 -18.14
CA LYS A 158 19.20 -22.82 -18.74
C LYS A 158 18.92 -22.60 -20.21
N GLU A 159 19.57 -23.43 -21.01
CA GLU A 159 19.24 -23.64 -22.41
C GLU A 159 18.26 -24.80 -22.51
N PHE A 160 17.29 -24.69 -23.41
CA PHE A 160 16.40 -25.78 -23.77
C PHE A 160 15.95 -25.67 -25.23
N GLN A 161 15.52 -26.79 -25.80
CA GLN A 161 15.09 -26.87 -27.20
C GLN A 161 13.57 -27.00 -27.28
N LEU A 162 12.97 -26.32 -28.24
CA LEU A 162 11.57 -26.48 -28.63
C LEU A 162 11.50 -27.09 -30.03
N ALA A 163 10.95 -28.30 -30.16
CA ALA A 163 10.81 -28.98 -31.45
C ALA A 163 9.66 -28.41 -32.31
N LYS A 164 8.73 -27.68 -31.69
CA LYS A 164 7.53 -27.11 -32.33
C LYS A 164 7.11 -25.85 -31.60
N ARG A 165 6.26 -25.04 -32.24
CA ARG A 165 5.78 -23.77 -31.69
C ARG A 165 4.84 -24.01 -30.51
N ALA A 166 5.19 -23.49 -29.34
CA ALA A 166 4.32 -23.45 -28.17
C ALA A 166 3.29 -22.31 -28.30
N ILE A 167 2.09 -22.50 -27.75
CA ILE A 167 1.02 -21.51 -27.74
C ILE A 167 1.30 -20.45 -26.66
N ARG A 168 1.73 -20.91 -25.49
CA ARG A 168 2.01 -20.10 -24.32
C ARG A 168 2.95 -20.85 -23.38
N ALA A 169 3.62 -20.10 -22.50
CA ALA A 169 4.29 -20.67 -21.35
C ALA A 169 3.84 -19.98 -20.05
N ARG A 170 3.86 -20.74 -18.96
CA ARG A 170 3.70 -20.24 -17.59
C ARG A 170 4.98 -20.44 -16.83
N ILE A 171 5.47 -19.39 -16.19
CA ILE A 171 6.59 -19.44 -15.28
C ILE A 171 6.06 -19.31 -13.87
N TYR A 172 6.32 -20.30 -13.03
CA TYR A 172 6.18 -20.26 -11.58
C TYR A 172 7.57 -20.10 -10.98
N VAL A 173 7.80 -19.02 -10.23
CA VAL A 173 9.15 -18.69 -9.76
C VAL A 173 9.14 -18.03 -8.39
N THR A 174 10.16 -18.34 -7.59
CA THR A 174 10.49 -17.63 -6.36
C THR A 174 11.99 -17.67 -6.09
N GLY A 175 12.45 -16.91 -5.09
CA GLY A 175 13.84 -16.87 -4.68
C GLY A 175 14.02 -16.72 -3.17
N LEU A 176 15.09 -17.31 -2.64
CA LEU A 176 15.67 -16.92 -1.35
C LEU A 176 16.74 -15.88 -1.64
N GLY A 177 16.36 -14.62 -1.49
CA GLY A 177 17.03 -13.47 -2.10
C GLY A 177 16.02 -12.67 -2.91
N ALA A 178 16.50 -11.99 -3.95
CA ALA A 178 15.68 -11.46 -5.02
C ALA A 178 16.16 -12.03 -6.36
N TYR A 179 15.28 -12.12 -7.34
CA TYR A 179 15.62 -12.60 -8.68
C TYR A 179 15.27 -11.58 -9.77
N HIS A 180 16.01 -11.64 -10.87
CA HIS A 180 15.74 -10.91 -12.10
C HIS A 180 15.80 -11.90 -13.28
N LEU A 181 14.66 -12.13 -13.95
CA LEU A 181 14.55 -13.10 -15.03
C LEU A 181 14.63 -12.44 -16.41
N ILE A 182 15.41 -13.04 -17.30
CA ILE A 182 15.50 -12.72 -18.72
C ILE A 182 15.17 -13.98 -19.53
N PHE A 183 14.14 -13.91 -20.37
CA PHE A 183 13.78 -14.93 -21.35
C PHE A 183 14.12 -14.44 -22.76
N ASN A 184 14.96 -15.19 -23.50
CA ASN A 184 15.39 -14.83 -24.87
C ASN A 184 15.81 -13.35 -25.03
N GLY A 185 16.52 -12.79 -24.03
CA GLY A 185 17.00 -11.40 -24.04
C GLY A 185 16.00 -10.35 -23.54
N LYS A 186 14.76 -10.74 -23.21
CA LYS A 186 13.71 -9.85 -22.68
C LYS A 186 13.45 -10.10 -21.20
N LYS A 187 13.25 -9.04 -20.41
CA LYS A 187 12.85 -9.16 -19.00
C LYS A 187 11.49 -9.85 -18.88
N VAL A 188 11.38 -10.83 -17.99
CA VAL A 188 10.09 -11.47 -17.65
C VAL A 188 9.37 -10.61 -16.62
N GLY A 189 8.15 -10.18 -16.95
CA GLY A 189 7.35 -9.32 -16.08
C GLY A 189 7.96 -7.92 -15.87
N LYS A 190 7.32 -7.14 -15.00
CA LYS A 190 7.76 -5.77 -14.65
C LYS A 190 8.28 -5.66 -13.22
N ASP A 191 8.13 -6.72 -12.44
CA ASP A 191 8.41 -6.70 -11.02
C ASP A 191 9.92 -6.57 -10.74
N ILE A 192 10.24 -6.00 -9.58
CA ILE A 192 11.59 -5.82 -9.07
C ILE A 192 11.62 -6.16 -7.58
N LEU A 193 12.81 -6.49 -7.05
CA LEU A 193 12.98 -6.93 -5.66
C LEU A 193 12.07 -8.12 -5.28
N THR A 194 11.72 -8.94 -6.27
CA THR A 194 10.83 -10.09 -6.17
C THR A 194 11.56 -11.31 -5.58
N PRO A 195 10.99 -12.08 -4.64
CA PRO A 195 9.56 -12.20 -4.28
C PRO A 195 9.04 -11.23 -3.20
N GLY A 196 9.81 -10.22 -2.83
CA GLY A 196 9.51 -9.37 -1.67
C GLY A 196 9.95 -10.01 -0.36
N TRP A 197 9.55 -9.38 0.75
CA TRP A 197 9.93 -9.74 2.11
C TRP A 197 8.78 -10.41 2.86
N THR A 198 8.97 -11.65 3.29
CA THR A 198 8.12 -12.38 4.23
C THR A 198 8.98 -12.90 5.38
N ASN A 199 8.38 -13.58 6.36
CA ASN A 199 9.16 -14.47 7.22
C ASN A 199 9.57 -15.71 6.40
N TYR A 200 10.69 -15.64 5.67
CA TYR A 200 11.16 -16.68 4.74
C TYR A 200 11.29 -18.07 5.38
N LEU A 201 11.47 -18.16 6.70
CA LEU A 201 11.56 -19.43 7.43
C LEU A 201 10.19 -20.11 7.64
N LYS A 202 9.10 -19.40 7.37
CA LYS A 202 7.72 -19.89 7.49
C LYS A 202 7.03 -19.96 6.14
N THR A 203 7.04 -18.85 5.41
CA THR A 203 6.28 -18.68 4.19
C THR A 203 7.11 -17.94 3.15
N ILE A 204 7.15 -18.47 1.93
CA ILE A 204 7.77 -17.84 0.77
C ILE A 204 6.69 -17.69 -0.30
N HIS A 205 6.57 -16.47 -0.84
CA HIS A 205 5.68 -16.20 -1.94
C HIS A 205 6.34 -16.59 -3.27
N TYR A 206 5.58 -17.17 -4.19
CA TYR A 206 5.98 -17.33 -5.59
C TYR A 206 5.10 -16.48 -6.52
N GLN A 207 5.66 -16.14 -7.68
CA GLN A 207 5.00 -15.36 -8.72
C GLN A 207 4.72 -16.24 -9.93
N THR A 208 3.67 -15.87 -10.66
CA THR A 208 3.31 -16.51 -11.92
C THR A 208 3.39 -15.49 -13.05
N TYR A 209 4.14 -15.82 -14.10
CA TYR A 209 4.25 -15.00 -15.30
C TYR A 209 3.80 -15.78 -16.54
N GLU A 210 3.28 -15.07 -17.52
CA GLU A 210 2.95 -15.58 -18.85
C GLU A 210 4.01 -15.09 -19.84
N ILE A 211 4.48 -15.99 -20.70
CA ILE A 211 5.31 -15.66 -21.86
C ILE A 211 4.44 -15.79 -23.11
N ASP A 212 4.43 -14.74 -23.93
CA ASP A 212 3.67 -14.71 -25.17
C ASP A 212 4.22 -15.73 -26.17
N GLY A 213 3.32 -16.42 -26.89
CA GLY A 213 3.69 -17.44 -27.88
C GLY A 213 4.52 -16.93 -29.06
N GLU A 214 4.62 -15.61 -29.24
CA GLU A 214 5.48 -14.97 -30.24
C GLU A 214 6.94 -14.85 -29.79
N ASP A 215 7.20 -14.84 -28.47
CA ASP A 215 8.55 -14.80 -27.90
C ASP A 215 9.18 -16.21 -27.79
N LEU A 216 8.36 -17.25 -27.96
CA LEU A 216 8.77 -18.65 -27.96
C LEU A 216 9.29 -19.06 -29.35
N THR A 217 10.59 -19.32 -29.45
CA THR A 217 11.23 -19.67 -30.73
C THR A 217 11.30 -21.19 -30.92
N ILE A 218 11.06 -21.69 -32.13
CA ILE A 218 11.43 -23.08 -32.46
C ILE A 218 12.96 -23.19 -32.44
N GLY A 219 13.47 -24.29 -31.90
CA GLY A 219 14.89 -24.48 -31.65
C GLY A 219 15.29 -23.97 -30.28
N THR A 220 16.44 -23.29 -30.20
CA THR A 220 17.11 -22.99 -28.94
C THR A 220 16.49 -21.79 -28.24
N ASN A 221 16.18 -21.95 -26.96
CA ASN A 221 15.67 -20.91 -26.08
C ASN A 221 16.51 -20.82 -24.80
N PHE A 222 16.52 -19.65 -24.19
CA PHE A 222 17.31 -19.37 -23.00
C PHE A 222 16.45 -18.70 -21.94
N ILE A 223 16.57 -19.19 -20.70
CA ILE A 223 16.14 -18.46 -19.51
C ILE A 223 17.37 -18.18 -18.65
N THR A 224 17.53 -16.93 -18.22
CA THR A 224 18.60 -16.50 -17.31
C THR A 224 17.98 -15.86 -16.08
N ALA A 225 18.46 -16.24 -14.91
CA ALA A 225 18.10 -15.64 -13.64
C ALA A 225 19.35 -15.03 -13.00
N THR A 226 19.34 -13.72 -12.78
CA THR A 226 20.30 -13.09 -11.86
C THR A 226 19.72 -13.16 -10.46
N LEU A 227 20.49 -13.60 -9.46
CA LEU A 227 20.09 -13.62 -8.06
C LEU A 227 20.89 -12.59 -7.25
N GLY A 228 20.18 -11.84 -6.40
CA GLY A 228 20.74 -10.91 -5.43
C GLY A 228 20.19 -11.15 -4.03
N ASN A 229 20.71 -10.39 -3.08
CA ASN A 229 20.54 -10.64 -1.65
C ASN A 229 19.14 -10.31 -1.11
N GLY A 230 18.49 -9.26 -1.64
CA GLY A 230 17.16 -8.83 -1.20
C GLY A 230 17.05 -8.73 0.34
N TRP A 231 15.89 -9.02 0.92
CA TRP A 231 15.75 -9.06 2.38
C TRP A 231 16.30 -10.34 3.02
N TRP A 232 16.62 -11.36 2.22
CA TRP A 232 17.13 -12.65 2.71
C TRP A 232 18.51 -12.50 3.35
N SER A 233 19.43 -11.80 2.67
CA SER A 233 20.85 -11.81 3.05
C SER A 233 21.56 -10.46 2.93
N SER A 234 20.88 -9.35 2.61
CA SER A 234 21.53 -8.03 2.45
C SER A 234 22.14 -7.44 3.72
N GLY A 235 21.75 -7.97 4.89
CA GLY A 235 21.93 -7.32 6.19
C GLY A 235 20.83 -6.29 6.44
N LEU A 236 20.08 -6.46 7.53
CA LEU A 236 18.93 -5.64 7.93
C LEU A 236 19.13 -5.06 9.33
N GLY A 237 18.50 -3.91 9.58
CA GLY A 237 18.48 -3.22 10.87
C GLY A 237 19.76 -2.46 11.24
N TRP A 238 19.72 -1.91 12.45
CA TRP A 238 20.71 -0.97 12.98
C TRP A 238 22.14 -1.49 12.97
N GLY A 239 23.08 -0.55 12.83
CA GLY A 239 24.50 -0.84 12.88
C GLY A 239 25.02 -1.41 11.57
N GLY A 240 24.43 -1.00 10.44
CA GLY A 240 24.90 -1.35 9.11
C GLY A 240 24.37 -2.67 8.55
N GLY A 241 23.22 -3.16 9.01
CA GLY A 241 22.63 -4.40 8.52
C GLY A 241 23.10 -5.66 9.28
N LYS A 242 23.06 -5.63 10.62
CA LYS A 242 23.57 -6.72 11.46
C LYS A 242 22.81 -8.05 11.34
N PHE A 243 21.56 -8.02 10.89
CA PHE A 243 20.68 -9.19 10.91
C PHE A 243 20.42 -9.73 9.50
N SER A 244 20.48 -11.04 9.31
CA SER A 244 20.19 -11.70 8.04
C SER A 244 19.54 -13.06 8.29
N TYR A 245 18.70 -13.53 7.36
CA TYR A 245 18.15 -14.89 7.45
C TYR A 245 19.21 -15.96 7.14
N SER A 246 20.20 -15.61 6.30
CA SER A 246 21.27 -16.51 5.88
C SER A 246 22.46 -15.72 5.35
N GLU A 247 23.65 -16.29 5.57
CA GLU A 247 24.92 -15.89 4.95
C GLU A 247 25.35 -16.87 3.83
N GLY A 248 24.54 -17.92 3.62
CA GLY A 248 24.66 -18.85 2.51
C GLY A 248 24.12 -18.31 1.19
N PRO A 249 24.33 -19.03 0.06
CA PRO A 249 24.02 -18.55 -1.28
C PRO A 249 22.54 -18.19 -1.47
N CYS A 250 22.27 -17.20 -2.34
CA CYS A 250 20.93 -16.96 -2.87
C CYS A 250 20.46 -18.19 -3.68
N ARG A 251 19.14 -18.43 -3.67
CA ARG A 251 18.56 -19.63 -4.31
C ARG A 251 17.37 -19.29 -5.19
N LEU A 252 17.22 -20.03 -6.27
CA LEU A 252 16.10 -19.97 -7.22
C LEU A 252 15.27 -21.24 -7.14
N LEU A 253 13.95 -21.10 -7.16
CA LEU A 253 13.03 -22.17 -7.51
C LEU A 253 12.24 -21.73 -8.74
N PHE A 254 12.35 -22.46 -9.84
CA PHE A 254 11.80 -22.08 -11.13
C PHE A 254 11.17 -23.29 -11.82
N GLN A 255 9.94 -23.12 -12.30
CA GLN A 255 9.27 -24.10 -13.16
C GLN A 255 8.55 -23.36 -14.28
N MET A 256 8.90 -23.68 -15.51
CA MET A 256 8.21 -23.20 -16.70
C MET A 256 7.48 -24.34 -17.39
N GLU A 257 6.19 -24.16 -17.65
CA GLU A 257 5.34 -25.13 -18.32
C GLU A 257 4.84 -24.55 -19.65
N LEU A 258 5.15 -25.24 -20.75
CA LEU A 258 4.77 -24.88 -22.11
C LEU A 258 3.63 -25.77 -22.60
N GLU A 259 2.68 -25.18 -23.31
CA GLU A 259 1.56 -25.89 -23.94
C GLU A 259 1.60 -25.76 -25.47
N PHE A 260 1.27 -26.84 -26.18
CA PHE A 260 1.30 -26.92 -27.65
C PHE A 260 -0.09 -27.16 -28.26
N TYR A 261 -0.24 -26.87 -29.55
CA TYR A 261 -1.51 -27.02 -30.30
C TYR A 261 -2.06 -28.45 -30.35
N ASP A 262 -1.22 -29.47 -30.21
CA ASP A 262 -1.64 -30.87 -30.15
C ASP A 262 -2.02 -31.32 -28.73
N GLY A 263 -2.04 -30.40 -27.75
CA GLY A 263 -2.34 -30.68 -26.35
C GLY A 263 -1.17 -31.25 -25.54
N SER A 264 -0.02 -31.52 -26.17
CA SER A 264 1.18 -31.93 -25.43
C SER A 264 1.76 -30.78 -24.60
N ARG A 265 2.63 -31.12 -23.64
CA ARG A 265 3.29 -30.17 -22.73
C ARG A 265 4.78 -30.46 -22.63
N GLN A 266 5.56 -29.41 -22.38
CA GLN A 266 6.98 -29.51 -22.03
C GLN A 266 7.24 -28.69 -20.77
N THR A 267 8.02 -29.23 -19.86
CA THR A 267 8.35 -28.58 -18.59
C THR A 267 9.86 -28.33 -18.52
N VAL A 268 10.24 -27.10 -18.15
CA VAL A 268 11.63 -26.68 -17.91
C VAL A 268 11.74 -26.28 -16.44
N ILE A 269 12.56 -26.99 -15.67
CA ILE A 269 12.69 -26.79 -14.22
C ILE A 269 14.07 -26.28 -13.84
N SER A 270 14.17 -25.65 -12.67
CA SER A 270 15.43 -25.51 -11.95
C SER A 270 15.89 -26.87 -11.41
N ASP A 271 17.11 -27.27 -11.80
CA ASP A 271 17.78 -28.50 -11.40
C ASP A 271 19.31 -28.33 -11.57
N GLY A 272 20.08 -29.38 -11.28
CA GLY A 272 21.54 -29.31 -11.36
C GLY A 272 22.11 -29.08 -12.77
N THR A 273 21.29 -29.18 -13.82
CA THR A 273 21.76 -28.99 -15.21
C THR A 273 21.89 -27.52 -15.61
N TRP A 274 21.38 -26.60 -14.78
CA TRP A 274 21.59 -25.16 -14.98
C TRP A 274 23.07 -24.83 -14.86
N LYS A 275 23.54 -23.89 -15.69
CA LYS A 275 24.90 -23.37 -15.60
C LYS A 275 24.93 -22.12 -14.74
N THR A 276 25.97 -21.96 -13.94
CA THR A 276 26.10 -20.85 -12.99
C THR A 276 27.42 -20.12 -13.14
N ARG A 277 27.41 -18.83 -12.84
CA ARG A 277 28.62 -17.99 -12.74
C ARG A 277 28.40 -16.83 -11.77
N LEU A 278 29.47 -16.12 -11.45
CA LEU A 278 29.37 -14.83 -10.78
C LEU A 278 28.71 -13.80 -11.70
N SER A 279 27.88 -12.92 -11.13
CA SER A 279 27.24 -11.84 -11.85
C SER A 279 28.20 -10.66 -12.07
N PRO A 280 27.97 -9.82 -13.09
CA PRO A 280 28.56 -8.48 -13.16
C PRO A 280 28.22 -7.58 -11.95
N ILE A 281 27.18 -7.93 -11.18
CA ILE A 281 26.89 -7.34 -9.88
C ILE A 281 27.91 -7.88 -8.87
N VAL A 282 28.93 -7.09 -8.58
CA VAL A 282 30.04 -7.44 -7.70
C VAL A 282 29.60 -7.46 -6.23
N SER A 283 28.73 -6.53 -5.85
CA SER A 283 28.10 -6.50 -4.54
C SER A 283 26.72 -5.84 -4.62
N ASN A 284 25.79 -6.29 -3.79
CA ASN A 284 24.47 -5.68 -3.66
C ASN A 284 23.96 -5.80 -2.22
N SER A 285 23.38 -4.73 -1.73
CA SER A 285 22.69 -4.65 -0.45
C SER A 285 21.56 -3.65 -0.57
N LEU A 286 20.40 -3.96 0.03
CA LEU A 286 19.28 -3.03 0.12
C LEU A 286 19.68 -1.67 0.75
N TYR A 287 20.64 -1.66 1.68
CA TYR A 287 21.04 -0.45 2.39
C TYR A 287 22.26 0.26 1.80
N ASN A 288 23.29 -0.49 1.39
CA ASN A 288 24.57 0.09 0.98
C ASN A 288 24.70 0.30 -0.54
N GLY A 289 23.73 -0.16 -1.34
CA GLY A 289 23.72 0.02 -2.79
C GLY A 289 24.26 -1.17 -3.58
N GLU A 290 24.50 -0.95 -4.86
CA GLU A 290 24.94 -1.94 -5.84
C GLU A 290 26.23 -1.51 -6.55
N VAL A 291 27.18 -2.43 -6.67
CA VAL A 291 28.40 -2.25 -7.46
C VAL A 291 28.31 -3.16 -8.68
N TYR A 292 28.38 -2.57 -9.86
CA TYR A 292 28.28 -3.27 -11.13
C TYR A 292 29.52 -3.03 -11.98
N ASP A 293 30.14 -4.11 -12.45
CA ASP A 293 31.27 -4.05 -13.37
C ASP A 293 30.86 -4.47 -14.78
N GLY A 294 30.63 -3.49 -15.66
CA GLY A 294 30.21 -3.71 -17.04
C GLY A 294 31.22 -4.52 -17.86
N ARG A 295 32.49 -4.56 -17.45
CA ARG A 295 33.52 -5.38 -18.12
C ARG A 295 33.30 -6.87 -17.91
N LEU A 296 32.49 -7.26 -16.92
CA LEU A 296 32.11 -8.63 -16.63
C LEU A 296 30.83 -9.07 -17.37
N GLU A 297 30.16 -8.18 -18.09
CA GLU A 297 29.00 -8.54 -18.91
C GLU A 297 29.35 -9.60 -19.95
N TYR A 298 28.41 -10.53 -20.16
CA TYR A 298 28.52 -11.54 -21.20
C TYR A 298 27.90 -11.05 -22.50
N SER A 299 28.67 -11.08 -23.58
CA SER A 299 28.17 -10.84 -24.93
C SER A 299 28.06 -12.17 -25.69
N LYS A 300 26.86 -12.51 -26.17
CA LYS A 300 26.66 -13.59 -27.16
C LYS A 300 27.25 -13.23 -28.53
N GLU A 301 27.48 -11.95 -28.80
CA GLU A 301 28.12 -11.48 -30.04
C GLU A 301 29.63 -11.79 -30.08
N TRP A 302 30.24 -12.17 -28.94
CA TRP A 302 31.67 -12.49 -28.88
C TRP A 302 32.04 -13.91 -29.34
N VAL A 303 31.06 -14.72 -29.74
CA VAL A 303 31.34 -15.97 -30.46
C VAL A 303 31.95 -15.69 -31.84
N ASN A 304 31.86 -14.45 -32.36
CA ASN A 304 32.52 -13.98 -33.59
C ASN A 304 33.58 -12.88 -33.36
N ALA A 305 34.39 -12.97 -32.30
CA ALA A 305 35.46 -12.02 -32.00
C ALA A 305 36.73 -12.18 -32.88
N SER A 306 36.60 -12.45 -34.19
CA SER A 306 37.70 -12.31 -35.15
C SER A 306 37.93 -10.85 -35.60
N ILE A 307 37.15 -9.88 -35.07
CA ILE A 307 37.15 -8.47 -35.50
C ILE A 307 37.84 -7.51 -34.51
N LEU A 308 38.28 -7.96 -33.33
CA LEU A 308 38.92 -7.08 -32.33
C LEU A 308 40.41 -7.35 -32.09
N ASP A 309 41.06 -8.09 -32.99
CA ASP A 309 42.51 -8.31 -32.98
C ASP A 309 43.28 -7.10 -33.56
N ASN A 310 42.91 -5.89 -33.14
CA ASN A 310 43.67 -4.67 -33.42
C ASN A 310 44.47 -4.33 -32.15
N ALA A 311 45.80 -4.29 -32.30
CA ALA A 311 46.82 -4.46 -31.27
C ALA A 311 46.86 -3.42 -30.11
N GLU A 312 45.86 -2.55 -29.98
CA GLU A 312 45.79 -1.52 -28.94
C GLU A 312 44.84 -1.85 -27.76
N ASN A 313 43.99 -2.89 -27.85
CA ASN A 313 43.04 -3.26 -26.79
C ASN A 313 43.38 -4.59 -26.11
N LYS A 314 44.44 -4.61 -25.29
CA LYS A 314 44.66 -5.70 -24.32
C LYS A 314 43.84 -5.48 -23.05
N THR A 315 42.54 -5.73 -23.10
CA THR A 315 41.76 -6.02 -21.90
C THR A 315 41.42 -7.49 -21.92
N THR A 316 41.98 -8.26 -20.99
CA THR A 316 41.56 -9.62 -20.69
C THR A 316 40.09 -9.59 -20.31
N LEU A 317 39.25 -9.91 -21.29
CA LEU A 317 37.86 -10.27 -21.11
C LEU A 317 37.83 -11.68 -20.55
N PHE A 318 36.82 -11.99 -19.73
CA PHE A 318 36.86 -12.94 -18.61
C PHE A 318 37.55 -12.28 -17.40
N GLY A 319 36.95 -12.38 -16.20
CA GLY A 319 37.54 -11.87 -14.94
C GLY A 319 39.05 -12.19 -14.84
N PRO A 320 39.80 -11.54 -13.92
CA PRO A 320 41.27 -11.54 -13.96
C PRO A 320 41.90 -12.94 -13.97
N LYS A 321 41.14 -14.00 -13.64
CA LYS A 321 41.50 -15.40 -13.82
C LYS A 321 40.41 -16.20 -14.59
N PRO A 322 40.79 -17.09 -15.53
CA PRO A 322 39.86 -17.98 -16.24
C PRO A 322 38.98 -18.86 -15.32
N GLU A 323 39.46 -19.24 -14.13
CA GLU A 323 38.67 -20.01 -13.16
C GLU A 323 37.41 -19.29 -12.63
N ASP A 324 37.37 -17.96 -12.63
CA ASP A 324 36.24 -17.18 -12.13
C ASP A 324 35.04 -17.14 -13.10
N ASN A 325 35.27 -17.62 -14.33
CA ASN A 325 34.28 -17.63 -15.42
C ASN A 325 33.86 -19.04 -15.80
N ARG A 326 34.09 -20.03 -14.92
CA ARG A 326 33.66 -21.40 -15.15
C ARG A 326 32.13 -21.49 -15.08
N ASN A 327 31.55 -22.00 -16.16
CA ASN A 327 30.15 -22.42 -16.21
C ASN A 327 30.00 -23.72 -15.40
N ASP A 328 29.98 -23.59 -14.09
CA ASP A 328 29.76 -24.72 -13.18
C ASP A 328 28.29 -25.15 -13.24
N GLU A 329 28.03 -26.40 -12.89
CA GLU A 329 26.67 -26.88 -12.67
C GLU A 329 26.07 -26.26 -11.40
N ALA A 330 24.77 -26.02 -11.45
CA ALA A 330 24.06 -25.50 -10.30
C ALA A 330 23.94 -26.56 -9.22
N GLU A 331 23.99 -26.13 -7.97
CA GLU A 331 23.84 -27.04 -6.84
C GLU A 331 22.41 -27.05 -6.33
N THR A 332 21.93 -28.22 -5.92
CA THR A 332 20.58 -28.38 -5.38
C THR A 332 20.54 -28.19 -3.87
N PHE A 333 19.48 -27.56 -3.38
CA PHE A 333 19.25 -27.29 -1.96
C PHE A 333 17.89 -27.82 -1.51
N SER A 334 17.73 -27.98 -0.20
CA SER A 334 16.48 -28.40 0.44
C SER A 334 15.95 -27.28 1.34
N THR A 335 14.65 -26.99 1.23
CA THR A 335 13.92 -26.07 2.13
C THR A 335 12.76 -26.81 2.80
N LYS A 336 13.06 -27.96 3.41
CA LYS A 336 12.07 -28.73 4.18
C LYS A 336 11.42 -27.80 5.23
N ASN A 337 10.09 -27.80 5.28
CA ASN A 337 9.23 -27.08 6.25
C ASN A 337 8.90 -25.60 5.94
N THR A 338 9.17 -25.09 4.74
CA THR A 338 8.69 -23.75 4.33
C THR A 338 7.45 -23.86 3.44
N LYS A 339 6.42 -23.06 3.73
CA LYS A 339 5.21 -23.00 2.91
C LYS A 339 5.47 -22.16 1.65
N LEU A 340 5.22 -22.74 0.48
CA LEU A 340 5.15 -21.99 -0.78
C LEU A 340 3.70 -21.58 -1.03
N ILE A 341 3.47 -20.29 -1.25
CA ILE A 341 2.15 -19.77 -1.60
C ILE A 341 2.23 -18.79 -2.75
N ALA A 342 1.19 -18.75 -3.58
CA ALA A 342 1.00 -17.72 -4.57
C ALA A 342 0.97 -16.34 -3.93
N SER A 343 1.69 -15.39 -4.52
CA SER A 343 1.62 -14.01 -4.07
C SER A 343 0.25 -13.39 -4.36
N VAL A 344 -0.48 -13.05 -3.31
CA VAL A 344 -1.72 -12.23 -3.41
C VAL A 344 -1.46 -10.74 -3.14
N ALA A 345 -0.19 -10.35 -3.03
CA ALA A 345 0.22 -8.99 -2.76
C ALA A 345 0.60 -8.26 -4.07
N PRO A 346 0.30 -6.96 -4.19
CA PRO A 346 0.86 -6.13 -5.25
C PRO A 346 2.39 -6.19 -5.25
N GLN A 347 3.02 -6.38 -6.41
CA GLN A 347 4.48 -6.48 -6.54
C GLN A 347 5.13 -5.10 -6.66
N ILE A 348 6.42 -4.97 -6.33
CA ILE A 348 7.15 -3.69 -6.48
C ILE A 348 7.49 -3.50 -7.96
N GLN A 349 7.22 -2.31 -8.49
CA GLN A 349 7.49 -1.95 -9.88
C GLN A 349 8.07 -0.52 -9.96
N ALA A 350 8.71 -0.20 -11.08
CA ALA A 350 9.03 1.19 -11.42
C ALA A 350 7.78 1.90 -11.91
N MET A 351 7.34 2.92 -11.19
CA MET A 351 6.03 3.57 -11.35
C MET A 351 6.12 4.90 -12.07
N GLN A 352 7.25 5.61 -11.95
CA GLN A 352 7.45 6.92 -12.53
C GLN A 352 8.95 7.20 -12.77
N GLU A 353 9.25 7.97 -13.81
CA GLU A 353 10.57 8.58 -14.04
C GLU A 353 10.56 10.07 -13.68
N ILE A 354 11.62 10.55 -13.02
CA ILE A 354 11.81 11.95 -12.66
C ILE A 354 13.20 12.39 -13.09
N LYS A 355 13.26 13.44 -13.91
CA LYS A 355 14.52 14.12 -14.25
C LYS A 355 14.88 15.13 -13.16
N ALA A 356 16.17 15.43 -13.03
CA ALA A 356 16.61 16.47 -12.11
C ALA A 356 16.08 17.85 -12.54
N VAL A 357 15.55 18.61 -11.59
CA VAL A 357 15.12 20.00 -11.82
C VAL A 357 16.30 20.97 -11.75
N LYS A 358 17.42 20.54 -11.16
CA LYS A 358 18.64 21.32 -11.05
C LYS A 358 19.86 20.41 -10.96
N ILE A 359 20.95 20.79 -11.62
CA ILE A 359 22.26 20.13 -11.54
C ILE A 359 23.30 21.18 -11.17
N THR A 360 24.08 20.93 -10.10
CA THR A 360 25.16 21.81 -9.64
C THR A 360 26.50 21.10 -9.63
N GLU A 361 27.60 21.84 -9.56
CA GLU A 361 28.96 21.32 -9.40
C GLU A 361 29.62 21.98 -8.17
N PRO A 362 29.19 21.64 -6.95
CA PRO A 362 29.69 22.27 -5.70
C PRO A 362 31.20 22.04 -5.48
N ARG A 363 31.74 20.96 -6.04
CA ARG A 363 33.16 20.66 -6.11
C ARG A 363 33.48 20.18 -7.51
N LYS A 364 34.61 20.61 -8.08
CA LYS A 364 35.03 20.22 -9.44
C LYS A 364 34.98 18.69 -9.61
N GLY A 365 34.20 18.22 -10.59
CA GLY A 365 34.00 16.79 -10.89
C GLY A 365 32.98 16.05 -9.99
N HIS A 366 32.36 16.74 -9.03
CA HIS A 366 31.24 16.23 -8.23
C HIS A 366 29.97 16.99 -8.62
N TYR A 367 29.05 16.29 -9.27
CA TYR A 367 27.78 16.87 -9.71
C TYR A 367 26.66 16.48 -8.76
N VAL A 368 25.83 17.43 -8.32
CA VAL A 368 24.66 17.15 -7.48
C VAL A 368 23.39 17.37 -8.28
N PHE A 369 22.61 16.29 -8.42
CA PHE A 369 21.30 16.28 -9.06
C PHE A 369 20.23 16.48 -7.99
N ASP A 370 19.44 17.55 -8.07
CA ASP A 370 18.24 17.77 -7.26
C ASP A 370 17.01 17.37 -8.09
N PHE A 371 16.28 16.36 -7.62
CA PHE A 371 15.05 15.89 -8.27
C PHE A 371 13.81 16.70 -7.87
N GLY A 372 13.94 17.68 -6.96
CA GLY A 372 12.86 18.55 -6.50
C GLY A 372 11.83 17.87 -5.59
N GLN A 373 12.00 16.56 -5.34
CA GLN A 373 11.10 15.71 -4.58
C GLN A 373 11.92 14.65 -3.84
N ASN A 374 11.69 14.49 -2.53
CA ASN A 374 12.19 13.33 -1.80
C ASN A 374 11.36 12.10 -2.21
N LEU A 375 12.00 11.18 -2.92
CA LEU A 375 11.40 10.03 -3.56
C LEU A 375 12.09 8.74 -3.09
N VAL A 376 11.56 7.60 -3.52
CA VAL A 376 12.14 6.29 -3.20
C VAL A 376 12.29 5.47 -4.47
N GLY A 377 13.47 4.89 -4.65
CA GLY A 377 13.81 4.07 -5.81
C GLY A 377 15.29 4.08 -6.11
N PHE A 378 15.67 4.20 -7.37
CA PHE A 378 17.06 4.18 -7.81
C PHE A 378 17.28 5.11 -9.00
N ALA A 379 18.52 5.26 -9.44
CA ALA A 379 18.85 6.06 -10.61
C ALA A 379 19.12 5.18 -11.84
N HIS A 380 18.61 5.60 -12.99
CA HIS A 380 19.00 5.15 -14.31
C HIS A 380 20.08 6.08 -14.84
N LEU A 381 21.26 5.52 -15.11
CA LEU A 381 22.46 6.21 -15.58
C LEU A 381 22.60 6.02 -17.09
N LYS A 382 22.87 7.10 -17.80
CA LYS A 382 23.28 7.08 -19.21
C LYS A 382 24.66 7.73 -19.35
N VAL A 383 25.65 6.95 -19.75
CA VAL A 383 27.05 7.39 -19.73
C VAL A 383 27.85 6.82 -20.90
N GLU A 384 28.88 7.54 -21.33
CA GLU A 384 29.81 7.11 -22.37
C GLU A 384 31.22 7.48 -21.92
N GLY A 385 32.15 6.55 -22.01
CA GLY A 385 33.51 6.74 -21.52
C GLY A 385 34.40 5.54 -21.77
N LYS A 386 35.62 5.58 -21.24
CA LYS A 386 36.59 4.49 -21.38
C LYS A 386 36.23 3.30 -20.47
N ALA A 387 36.55 2.10 -20.92
CA ALA A 387 36.44 0.88 -20.13
C ALA A 387 37.17 1.03 -18.78
N GLY A 388 36.57 0.53 -17.70
CA GLY A 388 37.13 0.60 -16.36
C GLY A 388 36.96 1.95 -15.66
N LYS A 389 36.38 2.96 -16.31
CA LYS A 389 36.02 4.21 -15.64
C LYS A 389 34.88 3.92 -14.66
N GLU A 390 35.05 4.35 -13.41
CA GLU A 390 34.02 4.25 -12.37
C GLU A 390 33.20 5.54 -12.31
N VAL A 391 31.88 5.38 -12.24
CA VAL A 391 30.90 6.40 -11.88
C VAL A 391 30.28 6.00 -10.55
N GLU A 392 30.41 6.88 -9.55
CA GLU A 392 29.89 6.68 -8.20
C GLU A 392 28.69 7.61 -7.96
N MET A 393 27.60 7.07 -7.39
CA MET A 393 26.35 7.78 -7.10
C MET A 393 26.04 7.66 -5.61
N LYS A 394 26.08 8.78 -4.87
CA LYS A 394 25.73 8.85 -3.43
C LYS A 394 24.34 9.44 -3.26
N PHE A 395 23.47 8.73 -2.56
CA PHE A 395 22.07 9.11 -2.39
C PHE A 395 21.84 9.78 -1.02
N ALA A 396 21.05 10.85 -0.99
CA ALA A 396 20.70 11.54 0.26
C ALA A 396 19.36 12.29 0.21
N GLU A 397 18.78 12.47 1.40
CA GLU A 397 17.64 13.37 1.61
C GLU A 397 18.08 14.83 1.81
N LEU A 398 19.35 15.04 2.20
CA LEU A 398 19.87 16.32 2.68
C LEU A 398 21.07 16.80 1.85
N LEU A 399 21.33 18.10 1.94
CA LEU A 399 22.56 18.73 1.45
C LEU A 399 23.31 19.34 2.64
N THR A 400 24.63 19.33 2.55
CA THR A 400 25.51 20.14 3.39
C THR A 400 25.43 21.62 3.01
N ASP A 401 25.93 22.52 3.87
CA ASP A 401 26.04 23.96 3.58
C ASP A 401 26.88 24.28 2.33
N LYS A 402 27.73 23.33 1.89
CA LYS A 402 28.55 23.45 0.68
C LYS A 402 27.84 22.95 -0.58
N GLY A 403 26.61 22.46 -0.45
CA GLY A 403 25.81 21.94 -1.56
C GLY A 403 26.16 20.52 -2.02
N LEU A 404 27.04 19.80 -1.31
CA LEU A 404 27.26 18.35 -1.46
C LEU A 404 26.17 17.57 -0.71
N VAL A 405 25.96 16.30 -1.05
CA VAL A 405 24.98 15.45 -0.34
C VAL A 405 25.39 15.21 1.12
N ASP A 406 24.41 15.19 2.02
CA ASP A 406 24.60 14.87 3.43
C ASP A 406 23.91 13.55 3.80
N GLN A 407 24.71 12.57 4.22
CA GLN A 407 24.28 11.22 4.60
C GLN A 407 24.25 11.02 6.12
N ALA A 408 24.37 12.08 6.93
CA ALA A 408 24.43 11.98 8.39
C ALA A 408 23.21 11.27 8.99
N ASN A 409 22.00 11.51 8.46
CA ASN A 409 20.77 10.88 8.93
C ASN A 409 20.57 9.43 8.46
N LEU A 410 21.49 8.90 7.64
CA LEU A 410 21.50 7.51 7.21
C LEU A 410 22.22 6.60 8.22
N ARG A 411 22.74 7.18 9.31
CA ARG A 411 23.41 6.50 10.43
C ARG A 411 24.63 5.71 9.96
N SER A 412 24.57 4.38 10.06
CA SER A 412 25.74 3.50 9.85
C SER A 412 25.97 3.12 8.39
N ILE A 413 24.99 3.35 7.52
CA ILE A 413 25.06 2.92 6.12
C ILE A 413 25.50 4.06 5.20
N ARG A 414 26.04 3.68 4.05
CA ARG A 414 26.42 4.61 2.98
C ARG A 414 25.80 4.08 1.69
N PRO A 415 24.58 4.51 1.31
CA PRO A 415 23.96 4.08 0.07
C PRO A 415 24.72 4.68 -1.11
N ILE A 416 25.52 3.83 -1.75
CA ILE A 416 26.35 4.20 -2.87
C ILE A 416 26.17 3.16 -3.97
N ASP A 417 25.77 3.62 -5.15
CA ASP A 417 25.76 2.81 -6.35
C ASP A 417 27.00 3.11 -7.18
N LYS A 418 27.64 2.07 -7.73
CA LYS A 418 28.85 2.21 -8.56
C LYS A 418 28.68 1.47 -9.88
N TYR A 419 28.94 2.15 -10.98
CA TYR A 419 29.00 1.56 -12.31
C TYR A 419 30.41 1.69 -12.89
N ILE A 420 31.02 0.56 -13.25
CA ILE A 420 32.32 0.52 -13.94
C ILE A 420 32.05 0.26 -15.42
N LEU A 421 32.41 1.23 -16.27
CA LEU A 421 32.07 1.22 -17.69
C LEU A 421 32.75 0.07 -18.44
N LYS A 422 32.05 -0.47 -19.44
CA LYS A 422 32.62 -1.46 -20.38
C LYS A 422 33.41 -0.83 -21.53
N GLY A 423 33.18 0.44 -21.82
CA GLY A 423 33.93 1.25 -22.79
C GLY A 423 33.40 1.27 -24.21
N TYR A 424 32.13 0.91 -24.44
CA TYR A 424 31.57 0.73 -25.79
C TYR A 424 30.28 1.53 -25.98
N GLY A 425 30.41 2.66 -26.69
CA GLY A 425 29.28 3.53 -27.03
C GLY A 425 28.61 4.14 -25.79
N VAL A 426 27.32 4.46 -25.93
CA VAL A 426 26.52 4.94 -24.80
C VAL A 426 25.98 3.75 -24.03
N GLU A 427 26.35 3.68 -22.76
CA GLU A 427 25.97 2.65 -21.80
C GLU A 427 24.79 3.13 -20.96
N GLU A 428 23.86 2.23 -20.69
CA GLU A 428 22.70 2.47 -19.81
C GLU A 428 22.69 1.45 -18.69
N TRP A 429 22.52 1.92 -17.46
CA TRP A 429 22.58 1.08 -16.27
C TRP A 429 21.56 1.51 -15.21
N GLU A 430 20.97 0.52 -14.55
CA GLU A 430 20.16 0.69 -13.35
C GLU A 430 20.43 -0.50 -12.40
N PRO A 431 20.42 -0.30 -11.08
CA PRO A 431 20.65 -1.38 -10.13
C PRO A 431 19.45 -2.34 -10.08
N LYS A 432 19.70 -3.61 -9.75
CA LYS A 432 18.65 -4.64 -9.71
C LYS A 432 18.18 -4.99 -8.30
N PHE A 433 19.06 -4.88 -7.30
CA PHE A 433 18.83 -5.45 -5.95
C PHE A 433 19.02 -4.46 -4.80
N THR A 434 18.83 -3.17 -5.07
CA THR A 434 18.84 -2.11 -4.05
C THR A 434 17.78 -1.04 -4.33
N TYR A 435 17.53 -0.19 -3.33
CA TYR A 435 16.74 1.04 -3.47
C TYR A 435 17.17 2.02 -2.38
N HIS A 436 16.87 3.30 -2.61
CA HIS A 436 17.26 4.41 -1.75
C HIS A 436 16.09 5.37 -1.56
N GLY A 437 15.99 6.00 -0.39
CA GLY A 437 15.16 7.20 -0.20
C GLY A 437 16.03 8.45 -0.34
N PHE A 438 15.71 9.32 -1.30
CA PHE A 438 16.54 10.46 -1.64
C PHE A 438 15.78 11.57 -2.36
N ARG A 439 16.30 12.79 -2.26
CA ARG A 439 16.00 13.91 -3.16
C ARG A 439 17.21 14.29 -4.01
N TYR A 440 18.40 14.04 -3.47
CA TYR A 440 19.66 14.47 -4.05
C TYR A 440 20.55 13.27 -4.35
N VAL A 441 21.25 13.34 -5.48
CA VAL A 441 22.31 12.38 -5.82
C VAL A 441 23.58 13.14 -6.17
N GLU A 442 24.67 12.86 -5.45
CA GLU A 442 26.01 13.30 -5.83
C GLU A 442 26.61 12.25 -6.76
N VAL A 443 27.08 12.67 -7.93
CA VAL A 443 27.72 11.83 -8.93
C VAL A 443 29.16 12.27 -9.11
N GLU A 444 30.08 11.33 -8.92
CA GLU A 444 31.51 11.49 -9.18
C GLU A 444 31.95 10.55 -10.31
N GLY A 445 32.98 10.95 -11.06
CA GLY A 445 33.58 10.09 -12.08
C GLY A 445 32.93 10.17 -13.47
N LEU A 446 32.02 11.11 -13.72
CA LEU A 446 31.46 11.30 -15.06
C LEU A 446 32.54 11.71 -16.08
N PRO A 447 32.61 11.08 -17.27
CA PRO A 447 33.58 11.42 -18.32
C PRO A 447 33.37 12.79 -18.96
N LYS A 448 32.14 13.32 -18.88
CA LYS A 448 31.73 14.63 -19.42
C LYS A 448 30.74 15.29 -18.47
N LYS A 449 30.57 16.61 -18.62
CA LYS A 449 29.58 17.38 -17.84
C LYS A 449 28.17 16.79 -18.08
N PRO A 450 27.40 16.50 -17.02
CA PRO A 450 26.06 15.92 -17.16
C PRO A 450 25.01 16.92 -17.63
N ASP A 451 23.92 16.37 -18.12
CA ASP A 451 22.63 17.02 -18.36
C ASP A 451 21.49 16.27 -17.62
N GLU A 452 20.25 16.72 -17.80
CA GLU A 452 19.06 16.11 -17.19
C GLU A 452 18.76 14.67 -17.63
N ASN A 453 19.40 14.18 -18.70
CA ASN A 453 19.23 12.82 -19.21
C ASN A 453 20.36 11.89 -18.76
N THR A 454 21.41 12.43 -18.16
CA THR A 454 22.55 11.64 -17.65
C THR A 454 22.11 10.77 -16.48
N LEU A 455 21.24 11.29 -15.61
CA LEU A 455 20.71 10.58 -14.46
C LEU A 455 19.21 10.83 -14.30
N VAL A 456 18.42 9.77 -14.39
CA VAL A 456 16.96 9.82 -14.22
C VAL A 456 16.56 8.99 -13.01
N ALA A 457 15.84 9.56 -12.05
CA ALA A 457 15.33 8.81 -10.91
C ALA A 457 14.12 7.94 -11.32
N LYS A 458 14.16 6.67 -10.97
CA LYS A 458 13.06 5.71 -11.13
C LYS A 458 12.38 5.56 -9.79
N VAL A 459 11.17 6.09 -9.66
CA VAL A 459 10.34 5.96 -8.46
C VAL A 459 9.77 4.56 -8.42
N ILE A 460 9.98 3.84 -7.32
CA ILE A 460 9.46 2.49 -7.14
C ILE A 460 8.58 2.43 -5.90
N HIS A 461 7.60 1.52 -5.93
CA HIS A 461 6.83 1.07 -4.77
C HIS A 461 5.98 -0.14 -5.18
N ASN A 462 5.30 -0.79 -4.23
CA ASN A 462 4.27 -1.77 -4.57
C ASN A 462 3.24 -1.16 -5.53
N ASN A 463 2.91 -1.87 -6.61
CA ASN A 463 1.96 -1.45 -7.65
C ASN A 463 0.52 -1.50 -7.13
N VAL A 464 0.24 -0.57 -6.22
CA VAL A 464 -1.08 -0.31 -5.66
C VAL A 464 -1.63 0.91 -6.39
N PRO A 465 -2.84 0.85 -6.98
CA PRO A 465 -3.43 1.99 -7.65
C PRO A 465 -3.87 3.05 -6.63
N PHE A 466 -3.72 4.33 -7.00
CA PHE A 466 -4.34 5.43 -6.28
C PHE A 466 -5.87 5.31 -6.34
N SER A 467 -6.51 5.39 -5.17
CA SER A 467 -7.97 5.40 -5.01
C SER A 467 -8.51 6.78 -4.67
N GLY A 468 -7.68 7.70 -4.17
CA GLY A 468 -8.13 9.00 -3.69
C GLY A 468 -7.53 10.18 -4.43
N SER A 469 -8.29 11.27 -4.48
CA SER A 469 -7.78 12.60 -4.83
C SER A 469 -8.37 13.65 -3.88
N PHE A 470 -7.60 14.69 -3.59
CA PHE A 470 -8.02 15.79 -2.73
C PHE A 470 -7.38 17.10 -3.22
N THR A 471 -8.18 18.16 -3.30
CA THR A 471 -7.71 19.51 -3.61
C THR A 471 -8.62 20.56 -2.97
N THR A 472 -8.06 21.71 -2.63
CA THR A 472 -8.75 22.80 -1.93
C THR A 472 -8.31 24.15 -2.46
N SER A 473 -9.02 25.21 -2.06
CA SER A 473 -8.59 26.59 -2.30
C SER A 473 -7.38 27.04 -1.47
N ASN A 474 -6.85 26.23 -0.57
CA ASN A 474 -5.69 26.55 0.27
C ASN A 474 -4.46 25.72 -0.15
N ASP A 475 -3.45 26.40 -0.69
CA ASP A 475 -2.25 25.78 -1.24
C ASP A 475 -1.39 25.05 -0.19
N LEU A 476 -1.47 25.46 1.09
CA LEU A 476 -0.76 24.77 2.17
C LEU A 476 -1.33 23.37 2.37
N LEU A 477 -2.66 23.24 2.45
CA LEU A 477 -3.31 21.93 2.57
C LEU A 477 -3.06 21.04 1.35
N ASN A 478 -3.04 21.62 0.16
CA ASN A 478 -2.69 20.90 -1.08
C ASN A 478 -1.24 20.38 -1.02
N SER A 479 -0.32 21.18 -0.48
CA SER A 479 1.09 20.80 -0.31
C SER A 479 1.27 19.72 0.77
N ILE A 480 0.56 19.84 1.89
CA ILE A 480 0.52 18.80 2.92
C ILE A 480 0.01 17.49 2.31
N TYR A 481 -1.12 17.51 1.60
CA TYR A 481 -1.65 16.32 0.93
C TYR A 481 -0.65 15.70 -0.05
N LYS A 482 0.02 16.52 -0.88
CA LYS A 482 1.10 16.04 -1.77
C LYS A 482 2.18 15.31 -0.97
N ASN A 483 2.67 15.88 0.12
CA ASN A 483 3.69 15.26 0.97
C ASN A 483 3.22 13.95 1.60
N ILE A 484 1.95 13.83 1.98
CA ILE A 484 1.36 12.57 2.47
C ILE A 484 1.47 11.50 1.39
N THR A 485 1.04 11.79 0.15
CA THR A 485 1.06 10.79 -0.94
C THR A 485 2.47 10.33 -1.30
N TRP A 486 3.47 11.22 -1.20
CA TRP A 486 4.87 10.86 -1.41
C TRP A 486 5.44 10.06 -0.25
N GLY A 487 5.11 10.43 0.99
CA GLY A 487 5.50 9.68 2.18
C GLY A 487 4.91 8.27 2.22
N GLN A 488 3.63 8.13 1.84
CA GLN A 488 2.96 6.84 1.72
C GLN A 488 3.66 5.96 0.69
N ARG A 489 3.71 6.39 -0.58
CA ARG A 489 4.24 5.54 -1.65
C ARG A 489 5.71 5.19 -1.42
N GLY A 490 6.49 6.11 -0.84
CA GLY A 490 7.89 5.87 -0.49
C GLY A 490 8.09 4.75 0.54
N ASN A 491 7.07 4.39 1.30
CA ASN A 491 7.17 3.40 2.37
C ASN A 491 6.34 2.13 2.13
N MET A 492 5.91 1.91 0.88
CA MET A 492 5.27 0.66 0.47
C MET A 492 6.26 -0.19 -0.31
N HIS A 493 7.09 -0.95 0.42
CA HIS A 493 8.15 -1.80 -0.11
C HIS A 493 8.06 -3.20 0.49
N SER A 494 7.10 -3.99 0.00
CA SER A 494 6.68 -5.32 0.51
C SER A 494 6.05 -5.32 1.91
N VAL A 495 6.41 -4.37 2.76
CA VAL A 495 5.88 -4.11 4.10
C VAL A 495 5.71 -2.59 4.27
N PRO A 496 4.84 -2.11 5.18
CA PRO A 496 4.72 -0.68 5.48
C PRO A 496 5.93 -0.22 6.30
N THR A 497 6.97 0.27 5.64
CA THR A 497 8.25 0.62 6.29
C THR A 497 8.15 1.92 7.08
N ASP A 498 8.80 2.02 8.23
CA ASP A 498 8.91 3.30 8.95
C ASP A 498 9.51 4.41 8.09
N CYS A 499 10.66 4.12 7.48
CA CYS A 499 11.35 5.02 6.58
C CYS A 499 12.07 4.25 5.47
N PRO A 500 12.38 4.87 4.32
CA PRO A 500 12.91 4.14 3.16
C PRO A 500 14.42 4.29 2.92
N GLN A 501 15.13 5.07 3.73
CA GLN A 501 16.50 5.54 3.43
C GLN A 501 17.58 4.97 4.34
N ARG A 502 17.39 4.97 5.67
CA ARG A 502 18.44 4.58 6.65
C ARG A 502 18.49 3.06 6.88
N ASP A 503 19.38 2.60 7.76
CA ASP A 503 19.54 1.20 8.18
C ASP A 503 18.39 0.69 9.09
N GLU A 504 17.16 0.79 8.59
CA GLU A 504 15.92 0.38 9.25
C GLU A 504 14.94 -0.23 8.25
N ARG A 505 14.04 0.56 7.65
CA ARG A 505 13.10 0.12 6.62
C ARG A 505 12.31 -1.11 7.05
N LEU A 506 11.80 -1.06 8.28
CA LEU A 506 11.15 -2.18 8.95
C LEU A 506 9.65 -1.98 8.99
N GLY A 507 8.89 -3.07 8.96
CA GLY A 507 7.43 -3.05 9.08
C GLY A 507 6.98 -2.73 10.51
N TRP A 508 7.22 -1.50 10.97
CA TRP A 508 6.88 -1.01 12.30
C TRP A 508 5.36 -0.93 12.47
N MET A 509 4.86 -1.60 13.51
CA MET A 509 3.42 -1.80 13.66
C MET A 509 2.66 -0.54 14.11
N GLY A 510 3.26 0.26 15.00
CA GLY A 510 2.67 1.50 15.51
C GLY A 510 2.44 2.53 14.42
N ASP A 511 3.41 2.71 13.53
CA ASP A 511 3.33 3.57 12.36
C ASP A 511 2.21 3.12 11.43
N ALA A 512 2.22 1.84 11.04
CA ALA A 512 1.29 1.30 10.07
C ALA A 512 -0.17 1.42 10.53
N GLN A 513 -0.46 1.21 11.83
CA GLN A 513 -1.83 1.25 12.32
C GLN A 513 -2.47 2.64 12.30
N ILE A 514 -1.73 3.69 12.69
CA ILE A 514 -2.22 5.07 12.69
C ILE A 514 -2.37 5.62 11.27
N PHE A 515 -1.55 5.12 10.34
CA PHE A 515 -1.61 5.58 8.97
C PHE A 515 -2.58 4.79 8.09
N ALA A 516 -3.01 3.58 8.51
CA ALA A 516 -3.86 2.69 7.71
C ALA A 516 -5.16 3.33 7.17
N PRO A 517 -5.90 4.17 7.93
CA PRO A 517 -7.07 4.87 7.39
C PRO A 517 -6.72 5.85 6.26
N THR A 518 -5.73 6.72 6.49
CA THR A 518 -5.24 7.66 5.48
C THR A 518 -4.74 6.93 4.24
N ALA A 519 -3.94 5.88 4.44
CA ALA A 519 -3.39 5.08 3.36
C ALA A 519 -4.49 4.48 2.48
N SER A 520 -5.60 4.05 3.08
CA SER A 520 -6.74 3.42 2.40
C SER A 520 -7.60 4.40 1.60
N TYR A 521 -7.67 5.67 2.02
CA TYR A 521 -8.29 6.71 1.18
C TYR A 521 -7.46 7.01 -0.07
N ILE A 522 -6.13 7.02 0.05
CA ILE A 522 -5.22 7.46 -1.03
C ILE A 522 -4.93 6.34 -2.03
N MET A 523 -4.72 5.10 -1.58
CA MET A 523 -4.38 3.95 -2.41
C MET A 523 -5.20 2.70 -2.02
N GLN A 524 -5.37 1.75 -2.96
CA GLN A 524 -6.11 0.48 -2.73
C GLN A 524 -5.31 -0.52 -1.86
N MET A 525 -5.25 -0.27 -0.55
CA MET A 525 -4.32 -0.95 0.36
C MET A 525 -4.75 -2.36 0.82
N ASN A 526 -5.91 -2.86 0.41
CA ASN A 526 -6.47 -4.14 0.89
C ASN A 526 -5.52 -5.34 0.72
N GLY A 527 -5.04 -5.62 -0.49
CA GLY A 527 -4.15 -6.76 -0.77
C GLY A 527 -2.78 -6.62 -0.09
N PHE A 528 -2.28 -5.38 0.03
CA PHE A 528 -1.02 -5.07 0.71
C PHE A 528 -1.10 -5.38 2.21
N PHE A 529 -2.10 -4.84 2.90
CA PHE A 529 -2.27 -5.11 4.33
C PHE A 529 -2.73 -6.54 4.61
N ALA A 530 -3.53 -7.17 3.74
CA ALA A 530 -3.89 -8.58 3.89
C ALA A 530 -2.66 -9.49 3.86
N LYS A 531 -1.66 -9.19 3.04
CA LYS A 531 -0.38 -9.89 3.08
C LYS A 531 0.41 -9.60 4.35
N TRP A 532 0.55 -8.32 4.73
CA TRP A 532 1.37 -7.95 5.88
C TRP A 532 0.81 -8.47 7.22
N VAL A 533 -0.51 -8.51 7.39
CA VAL A 533 -1.16 -9.11 8.57
C VAL A 533 -0.83 -10.61 8.68
N ARG A 534 -0.75 -11.34 7.55
CA ARG A 534 -0.29 -12.74 7.56
C ARG A 534 1.18 -12.86 7.97
N ASP A 535 2.04 -11.91 7.57
CA ASP A 535 3.44 -11.89 8.03
C ASP A 535 3.54 -11.70 9.55
N ILE A 536 2.65 -10.89 10.14
CA ILE A 536 2.55 -10.71 11.59
C ILE A 536 2.11 -12.03 12.24
N ALA A 537 1.06 -12.67 11.70
CA ALA A 537 0.56 -13.95 12.20
C ALA A 537 1.63 -15.06 12.12
N ASP A 538 2.36 -15.16 11.01
CA ASP A 538 3.47 -16.10 10.81
C ASP A 538 4.63 -15.87 11.80
N SER A 539 4.76 -14.64 12.29
CA SER A 539 5.80 -14.23 13.24
C SER A 539 5.38 -14.39 14.70
N GLN A 540 4.09 -14.56 15.00
CA GLN A 540 3.56 -14.57 16.38
C GLN A 540 4.30 -15.58 17.28
N HIS A 541 4.59 -15.17 18.52
CA HIS A 541 5.20 -16.06 19.51
C HIS A 541 4.17 -17.04 20.08
N SER A 542 4.61 -18.22 20.52
CA SER A 542 3.72 -19.25 21.08
C SER A 542 2.96 -18.81 22.33
N SER A 543 3.48 -17.82 23.07
CA SER A 543 2.79 -17.19 24.21
C SER A 543 1.67 -16.20 23.80
N GLY A 544 1.47 -15.96 22.51
CA GLY A 544 0.43 -15.09 21.96
C GLY A 544 0.83 -13.64 21.70
N TYR A 545 1.98 -13.17 22.19
CA TYR A 545 2.48 -11.84 21.86
C TYR A 545 2.97 -11.73 20.40
N VAL A 546 2.91 -10.53 19.84
CA VAL A 546 3.52 -10.17 18.54
C VAL A 546 4.78 -9.29 18.75
N TYR A 547 5.51 -9.00 17.67
CA TYR A 547 6.78 -8.24 17.69
C TYR A 547 6.55 -6.81 17.18
N ASP A 548 7.38 -5.85 17.59
CA ASP A 548 7.22 -4.44 17.21
C ASP A 548 7.36 -4.18 15.71
N VAL A 549 8.16 -5.02 15.03
CA VAL A 549 8.32 -5.01 13.57
C VAL A 549 8.02 -6.38 13.00
N ASN A 550 7.35 -6.42 11.84
CA ASN A 550 7.07 -7.66 11.13
C ASN A 550 7.37 -7.54 9.62
N PRO A 551 8.10 -8.50 9.02
CA PRO A 551 8.63 -9.74 9.58
C PRO A 551 9.64 -9.59 10.74
N LYS A 552 9.57 -10.50 11.73
CA LYS A 552 10.45 -10.46 12.91
C LYS A 552 11.88 -10.86 12.55
N ILE A 553 12.81 -9.93 12.60
CA ILE A 553 14.25 -10.22 12.44
C ILE A 553 15.13 -9.24 13.21
N VAL A 554 14.80 -7.95 13.19
CA VAL A 554 15.62 -6.90 13.80
C VAL A 554 15.21 -6.60 15.24
N VAL A 555 13.90 -6.45 15.50
CA VAL A 555 13.38 -6.04 16.82
C VAL A 555 12.78 -7.24 17.54
N GLY A 556 13.20 -7.44 18.79
CA GLY A 556 12.68 -8.50 19.67
C GLY A 556 11.26 -8.24 20.17
N GLY A 557 10.69 -9.22 20.85
CA GLY A 557 9.39 -9.11 21.53
C GLY A 557 9.54 -9.13 23.06
N PRO A 558 8.43 -8.97 23.81
CA PRO A 558 7.08 -8.70 23.30
C PRO A 558 6.92 -7.27 22.75
N SER A 559 5.95 -7.10 21.87
CA SER A 559 5.63 -5.78 21.32
C SER A 559 5.02 -4.86 22.39
N LYS A 560 5.27 -3.56 22.23
CA LYS A 560 4.82 -2.53 23.16
C LYS A 560 3.35 -2.17 22.87
N PRO A 561 2.61 -1.67 23.87
CA PRO A 561 1.22 -1.29 23.67
C PRO A 561 1.11 -0.19 22.61
N ALA A 562 0.07 -0.24 21.77
CA ALA A 562 -0.13 0.56 20.56
C ALA A 562 0.67 0.14 19.33
N TRP A 563 1.73 -0.66 19.47
CA TRP A 563 2.44 -1.24 18.34
C TRP A 563 1.84 -2.61 18.02
N GLY A 564 1.86 -3.53 18.99
CA GLY A 564 1.37 -4.90 18.78
C GLY A 564 -0.10 -4.96 18.39
N ASP A 565 -0.89 -3.95 18.76
CA ASP A 565 -2.31 -3.83 18.48
C ASP A 565 -2.64 -3.67 16.98
N ALA A 566 -1.66 -3.40 16.12
CA ALA A 566 -1.89 -3.37 14.67
C ALA A 566 -2.39 -4.73 14.13
N ILE A 567 -2.09 -5.86 14.80
CA ILE A 567 -2.65 -7.18 14.43
C ILE A 567 -4.18 -7.22 14.52
N VAL A 568 -4.78 -6.38 15.38
CA VAL A 568 -6.24 -6.27 15.54
C VAL A 568 -6.79 -5.06 14.76
N ILE A 569 -6.10 -3.93 14.82
CA ILE A 569 -6.58 -2.64 14.30
C ILE A 569 -6.54 -2.63 12.76
N VAL A 570 -5.45 -3.09 12.14
CA VAL A 570 -5.35 -3.06 10.67
C VAL A 570 -6.39 -3.96 9.99
N PRO A 571 -6.62 -5.23 10.41
CA PRO A 571 -7.71 -6.03 9.86
C PRO A 571 -9.09 -5.38 10.00
N TYR A 572 -9.37 -4.77 11.15
CA TYR A 572 -10.61 -4.05 11.37
C TYR A 572 -10.78 -2.87 10.40
N ARG A 573 -9.73 -2.04 10.22
CA ARG A 573 -9.75 -0.94 9.25
C ARG A 573 -9.92 -1.43 7.81
N MET A 574 -9.24 -2.50 7.42
CA MET A 574 -9.42 -3.09 6.08
C MET A 574 -10.84 -3.60 5.87
N TYR A 575 -11.45 -4.22 6.88
CA TYR A 575 -12.85 -4.60 6.82
C TYR A 575 -13.77 -3.38 6.67
N GLN A 576 -13.56 -2.31 7.43
CA GLN A 576 -14.37 -1.09 7.32
C GLN A 576 -14.27 -0.46 5.93
N PHE A 577 -13.07 -0.32 5.37
CA PHE A 577 -12.86 0.33 4.07
C PHE A 577 -13.27 -0.53 2.87
N TYR A 578 -13.11 -1.85 2.95
CA TYR A 578 -13.22 -2.73 1.78
C TYR A 578 -14.27 -3.85 1.92
N GLY A 579 -14.77 -4.13 3.13
CA GLY A 579 -15.76 -5.17 3.41
C GLY A 579 -15.22 -6.59 3.33
N ASP A 580 -13.91 -6.75 3.25
CA ASP A 580 -13.25 -8.06 3.22
C ASP A 580 -13.32 -8.70 4.62
N LYS A 581 -14.13 -9.74 4.77
CA LYS A 581 -14.21 -10.53 6.02
C LYS A 581 -13.10 -11.56 6.17
N ARG A 582 -12.48 -11.98 5.07
CA ARG A 582 -11.49 -13.07 5.06
C ARG A 582 -10.21 -12.67 5.78
N ILE A 583 -9.80 -11.40 5.70
CA ILE A 583 -8.67 -10.89 6.48
C ILE A 583 -8.90 -11.07 7.99
N ILE A 584 -10.15 -10.99 8.45
CA ILE A 584 -10.52 -11.29 9.83
C ILE A 584 -10.49 -12.80 10.05
N GLU A 585 -11.20 -13.57 9.21
CA GLU A 585 -11.34 -15.03 9.35
C GLU A 585 -9.98 -15.75 9.41
N GLU A 586 -9.04 -15.40 8.52
CA GLU A 586 -7.73 -16.04 8.42
C GLU A 586 -6.80 -15.71 9.59
N ASN A 587 -6.98 -14.54 10.21
CA ASN A 587 -6.07 -14.03 11.24
C ASN A 587 -6.71 -14.00 12.64
N TYR A 588 -7.97 -14.45 12.78
CA TYR A 588 -8.74 -14.30 14.02
C TYR A 588 -8.06 -14.94 15.23
N GLU A 589 -7.47 -16.12 15.06
CA GLU A 589 -6.77 -16.78 16.17
C GLU A 589 -5.51 -16.01 16.58
N ALA A 590 -4.76 -15.43 15.63
CA ALA A 590 -3.61 -14.59 15.96
C ALA A 590 -4.04 -13.31 16.70
N MET A 591 -5.11 -12.66 16.25
CA MET A 591 -5.72 -11.52 16.94
C MET A 591 -6.15 -11.87 18.36
N LYS A 592 -6.86 -13.00 18.51
CA LYS A 592 -7.33 -13.52 19.79
C LYS A 592 -6.16 -13.80 20.75
N ASN A 593 -5.09 -14.42 20.25
CA ASN A 593 -3.90 -14.70 21.06
C ASN A 593 -3.22 -13.44 21.58
N TRP A 594 -3.17 -12.35 20.78
CA TRP A 594 -2.65 -11.05 21.25
C TRP A 594 -3.52 -10.45 22.36
N VAL A 595 -4.84 -10.45 22.14
CA VAL A 595 -5.80 -9.94 23.14
C VAL A 595 -5.76 -10.76 24.43
N GLU A 596 -5.67 -12.09 24.33
CA GLU A 596 -5.53 -12.97 25.49
C GLU A 596 -4.17 -12.79 26.19
N TYR A 597 -3.09 -12.52 25.46
CA TYR A 597 -1.79 -12.18 26.06
C TYR A 597 -1.92 -10.96 26.98
N MET A 598 -2.55 -9.87 26.50
CA MET A 598 -2.80 -8.67 27.33
C MET A 598 -3.76 -8.96 28.49
N ASN A 599 -4.88 -9.67 28.23
CA ASN A 599 -5.90 -9.97 29.25
C ASN A 599 -5.44 -10.94 30.35
N ASN A 600 -4.42 -11.75 30.06
CA ASN A 600 -3.84 -12.71 30.99
C ASN A 600 -2.47 -12.29 31.53
N HIS A 601 -1.97 -11.11 31.15
CA HIS A 601 -0.72 -10.58 31.65
C HIS A 601 -0.76 -10.44 33.20
N PRO A 602 0.35 -10.71 33.92
CA PRO A 602 0.36 -10.65 35.39
C PRO A 602 -0.14 -9.33 35.98
N ASN A 603 0.21 -8.18 35.39
CA ASN A 603 -0.30 -6.90 35.86
C ASN A 603 -1.78 -6.68 35.54
N THR A 604 -2.31 -7.18 34.43
CA THR A 604 -3.76 -7.17 34.19
C THR A 604 -4.50 -7.97 35.26
N LYS A 605 -3.97 -9.13 35.67
CA LYS A 605 -4.59 -9.93 36.75
C LYS A 605 -4.54 -9.23 38.10
N LYS A 606 -3.46 -8.47 38.37
CA LYS A 606 -3.25 -7.76 39.63
C LYS A 606 -4.02 -6.43 39.69
N ASP A 607 -3.88 -5.61 38.67
CA ASP A 607 -4.26 -4.21 38.64
C ASP A 607 -5.54 -3.97 37.81
N GLY A 608 -6.01 -4.99 37.07
CA GLY A 608 -7.20 -4.93 36.21
C GLY A 608 -6.97 -4.29 34.84
N ILE A 609 -5.75 -3.83 34.57
CA ILE A 609 -5.34 -3.21 33.30
C ILE A 609 -3.93 -3.65 32.91
N TYR A 610 -3.69 -3.76 31.62
CA TYR A 610 -2.38 -4.07 31.05
C TYR A 610 -1.48 -2.83 31.03
N TYR A 611 -0.20 -3.02 31.29
CA TYR A 611 0.87 -2.10 30.92
C TYR A 611 2.14 -2.88 30.56
N PHE A 612 2.99 -2.32 29.71
CA PHE A 612 4.33 -2.87 29.51
C PHE A 612 5.26 -2.28 30.57
N GLU A 613 6.19 -3.06 31.11
CA GLU A 613 7.18 -2.57 32.08
C GLU A 613 8.49 -3.35 31.92
N ALA A 614 9.58 -2.64 31.67
CA ALA A 614 10.94 -3.16 31.65
C ALA A 614 11.88 -2.15 32.33
N GLY A 615 12.08 -2.31 33.64
CA GLY A 615 12.65 -1.23 34.46
C GLY A 615 11.72 -0.02 34.46
N ASP A 616 12.27 1.18 34.25
CA ASP A 616 11.50 2.43 34.20
C ASP A 616 10.83 2.69 32.83
N PHE A 617 10.96 1.76 31.88
CA PHE A 617 10.43 1.91 30.52
C PHE A 617 9.06 1.22 30.36
N TYR A 618 8.04 2.01 30.01
CA TYR A 618 6.65 1.56 29.82
C TYR A 618 6.24 1.33 28.35
N GLY A 619 7.23 1.25 27.45
CA GLY A 619 7.03 1.19 26.00
C GLY A 619 7.22 2.56 25.34
N TYR A 620 7.06 2.62 24.02
CA TYR A 620 7.34 3.81 23.23
C TYR A 620 6.41 5.01 23.55
N GLY A 621 5.19 4.73 24.00
CA GLY A 621 4.21 5.74 24.38
C GLY A 621 3.69 6.55 23.19
N ASP A 622 3.29 7.80 23.41
CA ASP A 622 2.92 8.70 22.31
C ASP A 622 4.18 9.25 21.63
N TRP A 623 4.83 8.41 20.82
CA TRP A 623 6.20 8.58 20.34
C TRP A 623 6.47 9.96 19.74
N VAL A 624 7.66 10.51 20.06
CA VAL A 624 8.16 11.84 19.64
C VAL A 624 7.13 12.98 19.78
N PRO A 625 6.51 13.14 20.97
CA PRO A 625 5.59 14.25 21.19
C PRO A 625 6.37 15.55 21.42
N VAL A 626 5.72 16.69 21.19
CA VAL A 626 6.29 17.99 21.60
C VAL A 626 6.19 18.14 23.13
N GLU A 627 5.12 17.62 23.72
CA GLU A 627 4.90 17.59 25.17
C GLU A 627 4.68 16.15 25.64
N THR A 628 5.55 15.65 26.51
CA THR A 628 5.50 14.26 26.98
C THR A 628 4.23 13.97 27.77
N SER A 629 3.54 12.88 27.41
CA SER A 629 2.39 12.35 28.14
C SER A 629 2.78 11.10 28.96
N PRO A 630 2.10 10.80 30.08
CA PRO A 630 2.33 9.56 30.81
C PRO A 630 2.19 8.32 29.92
N THR A 631 3.20 7.44 29.92
CA THR A 631 3.24 6.27 29.02
C THR A 631 2.48 5.07 29.57
N LYS A 632 2.50 4.86 30.89
CA LYS A 632 1.86 3.72 31.55
C LYS A 632 0.37 3.54 31.21
N PRO A 633 -0.46 4.61 31.15
CA PRO A 633 -1.87 4.49 30.76
C PRO A 633 -2.09 3.87 29.37
N ILE A 634 -1.17 4.03 28.41
CA ILE A 634 -1.36 3.61 27.01
C ILE A 634 -1.62 2.09 26.91
N GLY A 635 -1.01 1.30 27.80
CA GLY A 635 -1.28 -0.14 27.92
C GLY A 635 -2.76 -0.47 28.12
N GLY A 636 -3.40 0.15 29.10
CA GLY A 636 -4.81 -0.06 29.40
C GLY A 636 -5.71 0.49 28.31
N SER A 637 -5.31 1.60 27.67
CA SER A 637 -6.06 2.19 26.56
C SER A 637 -6.16 1.27 25.35
N TYR A 638 -5.05 0.67 24.95
CA TYR A 638 -5.01 -0.24 23.81
C TYR A 638 -5.51 -1.65 24.15
N GLN A 639 -5.36 -2.10 25.40
CA GLN A 639 -6.07 -3.29 25.87
C GLN A 639 -7.59 -3.15 25.70
N PHE A 640 -8.17 -2.02 26.12
CA PHE A 640 -9.59 -1.74 25.91
C PHE A 640 -9.95 -1.80 24.42
N TYR A 641 -9.18 -1.08 23.60
CA TYR A 641 -9.50 -0.92 22.18
C TYR A 641 -9.40 -2.25 21.43
N SER A 642 -8.35 -3.03 21.65
CA SER A 642 -8.18 -4.35 21.02
C SER A 642 -9.26 -5.35 21.45
N ASN A 643 -9.71 -5.35 22.72
CA ASN A 643 -10.86 -6.16 23.14
C ASN A 643 -12.16 -5.71 22.44
N LYS A 644 -12.42 -4.40 22.37
CA LYS A 644 -13.59 -3.84 21.68
C LYS A 644 -13.61 -4.24 20.20
N LEU A 645 -12.50 -4.04 19.50
CA LEU A 645 -12.41 -4.38 18.08
C LEU A 645 -12.53 -5.89 17.83
N LEU A 646 -11.89 -6.72 18.66
CA LEU A 646 -12.04 -8.17 18.55
C LEU A 646 -13.48 -8.61 18.78
N ALA A 647 -14.20 -8.00 19.72
CA ALA A 647 -15.63 -8.27 19.94
C ALA A 647 -16.48 -7.94 18.71
N GLU A 648 -16.25 -6.78 18.10
CA GLU A 648 -16.95 -6.35 16.88
C GLU A 648 -16.63 -7.29 15.70
N MET A 649 -15.37 -7.65 15.50
CA MET A 649 -14.94 -8.59 14.46
C MET A 649 -15.49 -10.00 14.70
N ALA A 650 -15.50 -10.49 15.94
CA ALA A 650 -16.10 -11.76 16.31
C ALA A 650 -17.58 -11.80 15.90
N LYS A 651 -18.33 -10.72 16.11
CA LYS A 651 -19.71 -10.59 15.63
C LYS A 651 -19.81 -10.65 14.10
N VAL A 652 -18.91 -9.97 13.37
CA VAL A 652 -18.88 -9.95 11.89
C VAL A 652 -18.72 -11.36 11.29
N ILE A 653 -17.93 -12.22 11.93
CA ILE A 653 -17.65 -13.60 11.48
C ILE A 653 -18.49 -14.67 12.22
N GLY A 654 -19.49 -14.26 13.01
CA GLY A 654 -20.44 -15.18 13.66
C GLY A 654 -19.95 -15.86 14.95
N LYS A 655 -18.82 -15.44 15.53
CA LYS A 655 -18.32 -15.93 16.84
C LYS A 655 -18.98 -15.19 18.01
N THR A 656 -20.28 -15.41 18.20
CA THR A 656 -21.12 -14.66 19.15
C THR A 656 -20.67 -14.75 20.62
N ALA A 657 -20.18 -15.92 21.07
CA ALA A 657 -19.70 -16.10 22.44
C ALA A 657 -18.43 -15.28 22.72
N ASP A 658 -17.47 -15.29 21.78
CA ASP A 658 -16.27 -14.45 21.86
C ASP A 658 -16.67 -12.96 21.80
N ALA A 659 -17.63 -12.59 20.95
CA ALA A 659 -18.11 -11.21 20.85
C ALA A 659 -18.61 -10.69 22.22
N GLN A 660 -19.45 -11.46 22.92
CA GLN A 660 -19.92 -11.07 24.25
C GLN A 660 -18.76 -11.02 25.26
N LYS A 661 -17.92 -12.06 25.31
CA LYS A 661 -16.78 -12.15 26.24
C LYS A 661 -15.88 -10.92 26.13
N TYR A 662 -15.44 -10.56 24.91
CA TYR A 662 -14.51 -9.46 24.71
C TYR A 662 -15.16 -8.09 24.89
N ALA A 663 -16.46 -7.95 24.62
CA ALA A 663 -17.20 -6.74 24.97
C ALA A 663 -17.25 -6.54 26.50
N ASP A 664 -17.52 -7.60 27.27
CA ASP A 664 -17.54 -7.53 28.74
C ASP A 664 -16.15 -7.20 29.32
N VAL A 665 -15.08 -7.76 28.74
CA VAL A 665 -13.71 -7.44 29.15
C VAL A 665 -13.37 -5.99 28.80
N ALA A 666 -13.71 -5.51 27.61
CA ALA A 666 -13.51 -4.12 27.22
C ALA A 666 -14.19 -3.18 28.23
N GLN A 667 -15.45 -3.43 28.58
CA GLN A 667 -16.17 -2.60 29.55
C GLN A 667 -15.46 -2.57 30.93
N LYS A 668 -15.02 -3.73 31.44
CA LYS A 668 -14.26 -3.82 32.71
C LYS A 668 -12.95 -3.03 32.68
N VAL A 669 -12.22 -3.12 31.57
CA VAL A 669 -10.96 -2.37 31.37
C VAL A 669 -11.24 -0.87 31.33
N ALA A 670 -12.29 -0.42 30.63
CA ALA A 670 -12.67 1.00 30.58
C ALA A 670 -13.06 1.55 31.96
N ASP A 671 -13.82 0.79 32.74
CA ASP A 671 -14.21 1.19 34.09
C ASP A 671 -13.00 1.29 35.02
N LYS A 672 -12.09 0.31 34.95
CA LYS A 672 -10.85 0.32 35.74
C LYS A 672 -9.90 1.44 35.30
N TYR A 673 -9.79 1.69 34.00
CA TYR A 673 -8.99 2.79 33.45
C TYR A 673 -9.48 4.14 33.97
N ASN A 674 -10.79 4.40 33.86
CA ASN A 674 -11.37 5.65 34.37
C ASN A 674 -11.25 5.76 35.90
N GLN A 675 -11.29 4.65 36.65
CA GLN A 675 -11.05 4.68 38.09
C GLN A 675 -9.63 5.16 38.45
N ILE A 676 -8.63 4.77 37.67
CA ILE A 676 -7.22 5.07 37.98
C ILE A 676 -6.81 6.44 37.43
N TYR A 677 -7.18 6.73 36.18
CA TYR A 677 -6.56 7.81 35.41
C TYR A 677 -7.45 9.02 35.15
N PHE A 678 -8.77 8.94 35.37
CA PHE A 678 -9.68 10.05 35.09
C PHE A 678 -9.96 10.86 36.36
N ASP A 679 -9.72 12.18 36.30
CA ASP A 679 -10.16 13.13 37.31
C ASP A 679 -11.59 13.60 37.00
N PRO A 680 -12.59 13.20 37.81
CA PRO A 680 -13.98 13.59 37.59
C PRO A 680 -14.25 15.08 37.85
N GLN A 681 -13.42 15.76 38.63
CA GLN A 681 -13.58 17.19 38.94
C GLN A 681 -13.03 18.05 37.81
N GLY A 682 -11.76 17.85 37.43
CA GLY A 682 -11.10 18.58 36.36
C GLY A 682 -11.48 18.12 34.95
N LYS A 683 -12.17 16.97 34.80
CA LYS A 683 -12.51 16.36 33.51
C LYS A 683 -11.27 16.14 32.63
N ASN A 684 -10.18 15.70 33.25
CA ASN A 684 -8.90 15.43 32.59
C ASN A 684 -8.42 14.04 32.93
N TYR A 685 -7.60 13.48 32.06
CA TYR A 685 -6.79 12.31 32.37
C TYR A 685 -5.42 12.70 32.93
N GLU A 686 -4.80 11.79 33.69
CA GLU A 686 -3.47 11.96 34.27
C GLU A 686 -2.48 12.58 33.27
N GLY A 687 -1.77 13.63 33.69
CA GLY A 687 -0.85 14.41 32.85
C GLY A 687 -1.47 15.64 32.20
N SER A 688 -2.79 15.67 31.95
CA SER A 688 -3.53 16.84 31.40
C SER A 688 -2.96 17.42 30.09
N THR A 689 -2.16 16.64 29.36
CA THR A 689 -1.63 17.00 28.03
C THR A 689 -2.69 16.76 26.95
N GLN A 690 -2.42 17.22 25.73
CA GLN A 690 -3.26 16.87 24.57
C GLN A 690 -3.32 15.36 24.39
N GLY A 691 -2.16 14.68 24.33
CA GLY A 691 -2.06 13.23 24.14
C GLY A 691 -2.77 12.40 25.21
N ALA A 692 -2.58 12.76 26.50
CA ALA A 692 -3.18 12.05 27.63
C ALA A 692 -4.72 12.06 27.60
N ASN A 693 -5.33 13.15 27.12
CA ASN A 693 -6.78 13.27 26.99
C ASN A 693 -7.30 12.70 25.66
N LEU A 694 -6.54 12.86 24.57
CA LEU A 694 -6.95 12.44 23.22
C LEU A 694 -7.11 10.93 23.09
N ILE A 695 -6.16 10.15 23.63
CA ILE A 695 -6.14 8.70 23.49
C ILE A 695 -7.41 8.06 24.09
N PRO A 696 -7.74 8.24 25.40
CA PRO A 696 -8.95 7.64 25.96
C PRO A 696 -10.25 8.20 25.36
N LEU A 697 -10.28 9.48 24.96
CA LEU A 697 -11.44 10.08 24.29
C LEU A 697 -11.72 9.39 22.95
N SER A 698 -10.69 9.27 22.11
CA SER A 698 -10.81 8.83 20.71
C SER A 698 -11.01 7.32 20.59
N LEU A 699 -10.39 6.53 21.47
CA LEU A 699 -10.60 5.08 21.51
C LEU A 699 -11.99 4.72 22.06
N GLY A 700 -12.61 5.65 22.81
CA GLY A 700 -13.98 5.53 23.32
C GLY A 700 -14.08 5.09 24.78
N ILE A 701 -13.01 5.25 25.56
CA ILE A 701 -12.94 4.94 27.00
C ILE A 701 -13.67 6.01 27.82
N THR A 702 -13.59 7.28 27.39
CA THR A 702 -14.26 8.38 28.07
C THR A 702 -15.78 8.18 28.05
N LYS A 703 -16.37 8.25 29.24
CA LYS A 703 -17.81 8.08 29.46
C LYS A 703 -18.59 9.10 28.63
N PRO A 704 -19.73 8.71 28.00
CA PRO A 704 -20.49 9.60 27.12
C PRO A 704 -20.79 10.98 27.70
N ALA A 705 -21.08 11.07 29.00
CA ALA A 705 -21.39 12.33 29.70
C ALA A 705 -20.18 13.28 29.81
N ASP A 706 -18.95 12.77 29.79
CA ASP A 706 -17.73 13.54 30.00
C ASP A 706 -17.01 13.89 28.68
N ARG A 707 -17.37 13.25 27.56
CA ARG A 707 -16.68 13.40 26.27
C ARG A 707 -16.55 14.85 25.80
N LEU A 708 -17.64 15.62 25.90
CA LEU A 708 -17.62 17.02 25.47
C LEU A 708 -16.69 17.86 26.34
N ALA A 709 -16.72 17.66 27.67
CA ALA A 709 -15.87 18.40 28.60
C ALA A 709 -14.38 18.07 28.39
N VAL A 710 -14.03 16.79 28.21
CA VAL A 710 -12.65 16.38 27.87
C VAL A 710 -12.19 16.98 26.54
N ALA A 711 -13.05 16.98 25.52
CA ALA A 711 -12.72 17.60 24.24
C ALA A 711 -12.53 19.12 24.33
N GLN A 712 -13.34 19.80 25.16
CA GLN A 712 -13.18 21.22 25.45
C GLN A 712 -11.88 21.52 26.20
N ASN A 713 -11.46 20.64 27.12
CA ASN A 713 -10.16 20.75 27.79
C ASN A 713 -8.99 20.60 26.80
N ILE A 714 -9.09 19.67 25.83
CA ILE A 714 -8.11 19.56 24.74
C ILE A 714 -8.07 20.86 23.92
N ALA A 715 -9.22 21.41 23.53
CA ALA A 715 -9.30 22.65 22.77
C ALA A 715 -8.73 23.86 23.55
N ALA A 716 -8.98 23.93 24.86
CA ALA A 716 -8.40 24.94 25.73
C ALA A 716 -6.87 24.80 25.82
N ASN A 717 -6.34 23.57 25.93
CA ASN A 717 -4.90 23.31 25.92
C ASN A 717 -4.27 23.75 24.58
N VAL A 718 -4.85 23.40 23.43
CA VAL A 718 -4.39 23.84 22.11
C VAL A 718 -4.29 25.37 22.02
N ARG A 719 -5.33 26.09 22.47
CA ARG A 719 -5.31 27.57 22.51
C ARG A 719 -4.22 28.11 23.43
N ALA A 720 -4.02 27.50 24.60
CA ALA A 720 -2.97 27.88 25.54
C ALA A 720 -1.55 27.64 24.97
N LYS A 721 -1.42 26.75 23.98
CA LYS A 721 -0.21 26.52 23.19
C LYS A 721 -0.20 27.33 21.89
N ASN A 722 -0.92 28.45 21.83
CA ASN A 722 -1.01 29.37 20.68
C ASN A 722 -1.57 28.72 19.40
N ASP A 723 -2.58 27.87 19.55
CA ASP A 723 -3.20 27.11 18.47
C ASP A 723 -2.24 26.08 17.83
N HIS A 724 -1.29 25.53 18.61
CA HIS A 724 -0.38 24.46 18.20
C HIS A 724 -0.76 23.10 18.79
N LEU A 725 -0.45 22.05 18.03
CA LEU A 725 -0.45 20.67 18.54
C LEU A 725 0.74 20.44 19.46
N THR A 726 0.61 19.50 20.40
CA THR A 726 1.76 18.99 21.18
C THR A 726 1.93 17.47 21.10
N THR A 727 1.19 16.85 20.18
CA THR A 727 0.96 15.41 20.04
C THR A 727 2.14 14.64 19.44
N GLY A 728 2.29 13.38 19.85
CA GLY A 728 3.17 12.38 19.24
C GLY A 728 2.45 11.53 18.18
N PHE A 729 3.04 10.40 17.81
CA PHE A 729 2.53 9.53 16.74
C PHE A 729 1.08 9.08 16.97
N LEU A 730 0.77 8.61 18.18
CA LEU A 730 -0.52 8.00 18.47
C LEU A 730 -1.63 9.05 18.52
N SER A 731 -1.36 10.21 19.12
CA SER A 731 -2.39 11.21 19.37
C SER A 731 -2.57 12.22 18.25
N THR A 732 -1.62 12.33 17.31
CA THR A 732 -1.72 13.29 16.19
C THR A 732 -2.90 13.01 15.27
N GLU A 733 -3.18 11.73 14.93
CA GLU A 733 -4.34 11.38 14.11
C GLU A 733 -5.67 11.74 14.77
N MET A 734 -5.67 11.81 16.11
CA MET A 734 -6.86 11.94 16.95
C MET A 734 -7.27 13.39 17.18
N LEU A 735 -6.32 14.34 17.10
CA LEU A 735 -6.52 15.73 17.50
C LEU A 735 -7.60 16.44 16.68
N LEU A 736 -7.41 16.54 15.36
CA LEU A 736 -8.32 17.31 14.51
C LEU A 736 -9.72 16.71 14.40
N PRO A 737 -9.89 15.38 14.29
CA PRO A 737 -11.20 14.75 14.40
C PRO A 737 -11.91 15.07 15.73
N SER A 738 -11.20 14.99 16.85
CA SER A 738 -11.77 15.26 18.18
C SER A 738 -12.25 16.70 18.32
N LEU A 739 -11.44 17.67 17.91
CA LEU A 739 -11.81 19.09 17.88
C LEU A 739 -13.05 19.32 17.00
N SER A 740 -13.06 18.74 15.80
CA SER A 740 -14.14 18.91 14.83
C SER A 740 -15.48 18.37 15.34
N VAL A 741 -15.47 17.18 15.96
CA VAL A 741 -16.69 16.58 16.54
C VAL A 741 -17.18 17.34 17.78
N ALA A 742 -16.28 18.00 18.50
CA ALA A 742 -16.61 18.81 19.68
C ALA A 742 -17.16 20.21 19.37
N GLY A 743 -17.31 20.57 18.08
CA GLY A 743 -17.73 21.91 17.65
C GLY A 743 -16.60 22.92 17.56
N GLU A 744 -15.34 22.47 17.66
CA GLU A 744 -14.13 23.30 17.62
C GLU A 744 -13.43 23.17 16.25
N HIS A 745 -14.22 23.07 15.17
CA HIS A 745 -13.70 22.81 13.84
C HIS A 745 -12.83 23.95 13.29
N GLU A 746 -13.17 25.21 13.63
CA GLU A 746 -12.32 26.37 13.34
C GLU A 746 -10.94 26.26 13.98
N LEU A 747 -10.86 25.76 15.22
CA LEU A 747 -9.58 25.52 15.88
C LEU A 747 -8.81 24.39 15.19
N ALA A 748 -9.48 23.30 14.80
CA ALA A 748 -8.86 22.21 14.05
C ALA A 748 -8.24 22.73 12.74
N TYR A 749 -8.95 23.61 12.02
CA TYR A 749 -8.46 24.22 10.80
C TYR A 749 -7.24 25.13 11.03
N LYS A 750 -7.25 25.94 12.10
CA LYS A 750 -6.09 26.75 12.48
C LYS A 750 -4.85 25.90 12.78
N VAL A 751 -5.01 24.81 13.51
CA VAL A 751 -3.90 23.87 13.79
C VAL A 751 -3.39 23.24 12.48
N ALA A 752 -4.28 22.82 11.59
CA ALA A 752 -3.92 22.22 10.30
C ALA A 752 -3.20 23.19 9.35
N THR A 753 -3.47 24.48 9.48
CA THR A 753 -2.90 25.55 8.63
C THR A 753 -1.82 26.38 9.31
N GLN A 754 -1.43 26.02 10.52
CA GLN A 754 -0.34 26.65 11.25
C GLN A 754 0.99 26.48 10.49
N LYS A 755 1.82 27.52 10.47
CA LYS A 755 3.11 27.57 9.77
C LYS A 755 4.32 27.63 10.68
N THR A 756 4.15 27.96 11.95
CA THR A 756 5.23 27.98 12.93
C THR A 756 5.35 26.65 13.66
N TYR A 757 6.57 26.33 14.12
CA TYR A 757 6.83 25.09 14.86
C TYR A 757 5.99 25.03 16.16
N PRO A 758 5.41 23.87 16.52
CA PRO A 758 5.32 22.62 15.74
C PRO A 758 4.09 22.59 14.81
N SER A 759 4.27 22.31 13.52
CA SER A 759 3.14 22.09 12.60
C SER A 759 3.53 21.38 11.30
N TRP A 760 2.54 20.89 10.55
CA TRP A 760 2.77 20.43 9.18
C TRP A 760 3.22 21.57 8.26
N GLY A 761 2.63 22.76 8.43
CA GLY A 761 3.01 23.91 7.62
C GLY A 761 4.46 24.36 7.86
N TYR A 762 4.97 24.19 9.07
CA TYR A 762 6.38 24.41 9.38
C TYR A 762 7.29 23.51 8.55
N MET A 763 6.96 22.21 8.40
CA MET A 763 7.72 21.32 7.52
C MET A 763 7.73 21.84 6.07
N ILE A 764 6.58 22.32 5.57
CA ILE A 764 6.46 22.90 4.22
C ILE A 764 7.31 24.17 4.07
N GLU A 765 7.25 25.10 5.03
CA GLU A 765 8.05 26.34 5.01
C GLU A 765 9.57 26.06 5.04
N LYS A 766 9.97 24.89 5.58
CA LYS A 766 11.35 24.40 5.56
C LYS A 766 11.70 23.55 4.33
N GLY A 767 10.80 23.47 3.34
CA GLY A 767 11.05 22.82 2.06
C GLY A 767 10.82 21.29 2.06
N ALA A 768 10.09 20.75 3.03
CA ALA A 768 9.72 19.34 3.04
C ALA A 768 8.87 18.98 1.82
N THR A 769 9.17 17.85 1.19
CA THR A 769 8.39 17.27 0.07
C THR A 769 7.78 15.91 0.41
N THR A 770 7.96 15.48 1.66
CA THR A 770 7.45 14.28 2.32
C THR A 770 7.17 14.65 3.79
N MET A 771 6.51 13.77 4.52
CA MET A 771 6.36 13.93 5.97
C MET A 771 7.67 13.55 6.68
N TRP A 772 8.04 14.32 7.71
CA TRP A 772 9.23 14.08 8.51
C TRP A 772 8.91 13.18 9.72
N GLU A 773 9.94 12.56 10.28
CA GLU A 773 9.83 11.75 11.51
C GLU A 773 9.64 12.60 12.76
N LEU A 774 10.29 13.77 12.83
CA LEU A 774 10.17 14.71 13.95
C LEU A 774 9.53 16.01 13.50
N TRP A 775 8.75 16.65 14.38
CA TRP A 775 8.20 17.99 14.13
C TRP A 775 9.29 19.05 13.88
N ASN A 776 10.46 18.88 14.49
CA ASN A 776 11.62 19.78 14.43
C ASN A 776 12.83 19.14 13.72
N SER A 777 12.60 18.20 12.80
CA SER A 777 13.69 17.48 12.15
C SER A 777 14.78 18.42 11.60
N ASP A 778 14.47 19.63 11.12
CA ASP A 778 15.44 20.59 10.58
C ASP A 778 16.41 21.19 11.61
N THR A 779 16.00 21.29 12.87
CA THR A 779 16.86 21.81 13.96
C THR A 779 17.49 20.70 14.79
N GLU A 780 16.89 19.50 14.77
CA GLU A 780 17.50 18.33 15.40
C GLU A 780 18.76 17.91 14.67
N LYS A 781 19.71 17.37 15.44
CA LYS A 781 20.94 16.83 14.85
C LYS A 781 20.59 15.73 13.85
N PRO A 782 21.18 15.74 12.65
CA PRO A 782 20.88 14.74 11.65
C PRO A 782 21.39 13.36 12.05
N GLU A 783 22.46 13.26 12.87
CA GLU A 783 23.05 11.99 13.29
C GLU A 783 22.12 11.23 14.26
N GLY A 784 21.26 10.37 13.72
CA GLY A 784 20.41 9.50 14.55
C GLY A 784 19.03 9.25 13.94
N MET A 785 18.01 9.35 14.78
CA MET A 785 16.61 9.14 14.41
C MET A 785 16.01 10.44 13.88
N ASN A 786 16.35 10.78 12.63
CA ASN A 786 15.92 12.03 11.99
C ASN A 786 15.62 11.85 10.49
N SER A 787 14.66 10.99 10.18
CA SER A 787 14.20 10.73 8.80
C SER A 787 13.41 11.91 8.22
N ARG A 788 13.63 12.21 6.93
CA ARG A 788 12.80 13.17 6.18
C ARG A 788 11.66 12.51 5.41
N ASN A 789 11.45 11.21 5.58
CA ASN A 789 10.41 10.46 4.92
C ASN A 789 9.81 9.41 5.86
N HIS A 790 8.79 9.81 6.59
CA HIS A 790 8.09 9.00 7.59
C HIS A 790 6.60 9.31 7.50
N PHE A 791 5.74 8.30 7.34
CA PHE A 791 4.33 8.57 7.04
C PHE A 791 3.43 8.82 8.26
N ALA A 792 3.91 8.59 9.48
CA ALA A 792 3.12 8.66 10.72
C ALA A 792 2.30 9.96 10.84
N TYR A 793 2.95 11.13 10.76
CA TYR A 793 2.25 12.43 10.82
C TYR A 793 1.44 12.77 9.56
N GLY A 794 1.53 11.94 8.52
CA GLY A 794 0.62 12.00 7.38
C GLY A 794 -0.80 11.54 7.72
N SER A 795 -1.06 11.00 8.92
CA SER A 795 -2.38 10.55 9.38
C SER A 795 -3.46 11.64 9.38
N ILE A 796 -3.08 12.93 9.32
CA ILE A 796 -4.00 14.05 9.04
C ILE A 796 -4.80 13.87 7.74
N GLY A 797 -4.32 13.06 6.79
CA GLY A 797 -5.00 12.83 5.52
C GLY A 797 -6.43 12.31 5.70
N GLU A 798 -6.70 11.46 6.69
CA GLU A 798 -8.07 11.03 7.01
C GLU A 798 -8.96 12.24 7.32
N TRP A 799 -8.46 13.25 8.03
CA TRP A 799 -9.23 14.45 8.36
C TRP A 799 -9.59 15.26 7.10
N PHE A 800 -8.73 15.30 6.08
CA PHE A 800 -9.01 15.94 4.79
C PHE A 800 -10.21 15.29 4.09
N TYR A 801 -10.21 13.96 3.99
CA TYR A 801 -11.32 13.23 3.39
C TYR A 801 -12.59 13.31 4.23
N ALA A 802 -12.48 13.00 5.52
CA ALA A 802 -13.60 12.84 6.40
C ALA A 802 -14.29 14.16 6.75
N TYR A 803 -13.55 15.25 7.00
CA TYR A 803 -14.14 16.48 7.55
C TYR A 803 -14.18 17.62 6.54
N LEU A 804 -13.10 17.85 5.78
CA LEU A 804 -13.09 18.90 4.76
C LEU A 804 -13.94 18.49 3.55
N ALA A 805 -13.66 17.33 2.95
CA ALA A 805 -14.46 16.83 1.84
C ALA A 805 -15.77 16.16 2.32
N GLY A 806 -15.81 15.66 3.55
CA GLY A 806 -17.00 15.08 4.15
C GLY A 806 -17.20 13.59 3.89
N ILE A 807 -16.31 12.89 3.18
CA ILE A 807 -16.46 11.48 2.84
C ILE A 807 -16.08 10.64 4.07
N LYS A 808 -17.07 10.12 4.80
CA LYS A 808 -16.86 9.36 6.04
C LYS A 808 -17.43 7.95 5.92
N LEU A 809 -16.74 7.00 6.55
CA LEU A 809 -17.30 5.70 6.86
C LEU A 809 -18.54 5.85 7.75
N ASP A 810 -19.58 5.06 7.47
CA ASP A 810 -20.64 4.80 8.45
C ASP A 810 -20.15 3.68 9.38
N PRO A 811 -20.06 3.89 10.71
CA PRO A 811 -19.61 2.86 11.66
C PRO A 811 -20.52 1.62 11.70
N THR A 812 -21.73 1.69 11.15
CA THR A 812 -22.68 0.57 11.07
C THR A 812 -22.62 -0.19 9.75
N SER A 813 -21.79 0.26 8.81
CA SER A 813 -21.61 -0.33 7.49
C SER A 813 -20.13 -0.60 7.18
N ALA A 814 -19.88 -1.32 6.09
CA ALA A 814 -18.54 -1.63 5.61
C ALA A 814 -18.46 -1.37 4.10
N ALA A 815 -17.24 -1.23 3.59
CA ALA A 815 -16.95 -1.03 2.17
C ALA A 815 -17.59 0.21 1.54
N PHE A 816 -18.06 1.18 2.34
CA PHE A 816 -18.91 2.28 1.88
C PHE A 816 -20.21 1.79 1.20
N LYS A 817 -20.75 0.63 1.60
CA LYS A 817 -22.08 0.17 1.17
C LYS A 817 -23.17 1.16 1.60
N HIS A 818 -23.04 1.64 2.84
CA HIS A 818 -23.61 2.90 3.29
C HIS A 818 -22.46 3.76 3.86
N PHE A 819 -22.54 5.07 3.66
CA PHE A 819 -21.52 6.02 4.10
C PHE A 819 -22.13 7.40 4.40
N ILE A 820 -21.33 8.31 4.92
CA ILE A 820 -21.77 9.66 5.26
C ILE A 820 -21.05 10.66 4.36
N ILE A 821 -21.77 11.66 3.83
CA ILE A 821 -21.20 12.87 3.25
C ILE A 821 -21.56 14.05 4.16
N ALA A 822 -20.59 14.54 4.91
CA ALA A 822 -20.77 15.61 5.89
C ALA A 822 -19.61 16.63 5.82
N PRO A 823 -19.52 17.43 4.74
CA PRO A 823 -18.47 18.44 4.60
C PRO A 823 -18.65 19.55 5.64
N MET A 824 -17.53 20.08 6.11
CA MET A 824 -17.48 21.17 7.08
C MET A 824 -16.69 22.34 6.49
N PRO A 825 -17.34 23.31 5.81
CA PRO A 825 -16.70 24.56 5.41
C PRO A 825 -16.17 25.31 6.63
N VAL A 826 -14.95 25.86 6.54
CA VAL A 826 -14.22 26.38 7.70
C VAL A 826 -13.14 27.39 7.27
N GLY A 827 -12.81 28.32 8.17
CA GLY A 827 -11.70 29.25 7.96
C GLY A 827 -11.81 30.06 6.67
N ASP A 828 -10.74 30.09 5.89
CA ASP A 828 -10.68 30.80 4.61
C ASP A 828 -10.96 29.91 3.38
N LEU A 829 -11.36 28.66 3.59
CA LEU A 829 -11.63 27.73 2.50
C LEU A 829 -12.87 28.17 1.70
N LYS A 830 -12.65 28.38 0.40
CA LYS A 830 -13.70 28.74 -0.56
C LYS A 830 -14.30 27.52 -1.23
N TRP A 831 -13.50 26.47 -1.41
CA TRP A 831 -13.93 25.21 -2.03
C TRP A 831 -13.00 24.06 -1.64
N VAL A 832 -13.55 22.85 -1.71
CA VAL A 832 -12.85 21.57 -1.58
C VAL A 832 -13.43 20.61 -2.60
N GLU A 833 -12.59 19.84 -3.28
CA GLU A 833 -13.00 18.74 -4.15
C GLU A 833 -12.24 17.47 -3.79
N SER A 834 -12.97 16.36 -3.68
CA SER A 834 -12.38 15.05 -3.42
C SER A 834 -13.14 13.92 -4.11
N LYS A 835 -12.39 12.91 -4.51
CA LYS A 835 -12.88 11.64 -5.04
C LYS A 835 -12.23 10.50 -4.27
N TYR A 836 -12.99 9.44 -4.02
CA TYR A 836 -12.52 8.17 -3.48
C TYR A 836 -13.12 7.00 -4.27
N GLU A 837 -12.28 6.15 -4.83
CA GLU A 837 -12.64 4.93 -5.54
C GLU A 837 -12.91 3.81 -4.54
N SER A 838 -14.17 3.66 -4.12
CA SER A 838 -14.58 2.57 -3.23
C SER A 838 -14.67 1.24 -3.97
N SER A 839 -14.83 0.14 -3.24
CA SER A 839 -15.09 -1.17 -3.84
C SER A 839 -16.34 -1.20 -4.74
N TYR A 840 -17.32 -0.31 -4.52
CA TYR A 840 -18.55 -0.21 -5.33
C TYR A 840 -18.45 0.76 -6.51
N GLY A 841 -17.37 1.54 -6.59
CA GLY A 841 -17.19 2.60 -7.58
C GLY A 841 -16.86 3.96 -6.96
N PRO A 842 -16.79 5.02 -7.77
CA PRO A 842 -16.35 6.34 -7.33
C PRO A 842 -17.38 7.03 -6.43
N ILE A 843 -16.90 7.49 -5.28
CA ILE A 843 -17.58 8.44 -4.39
C ILE A 843 -16.93 9.80 -4.64
N ALA A 844 -17.74 10.83 -4.88
CA ALA A 844 -17.24 12.20 -5.04
C ALA A 844 -17.98 13.15 -4.09
N SER A 845 -17.25 14.10 -3.52
CA SER A 845 -17.78 15.19 -2.72
C SER A 845 -16.97 16.45 -3.03
N GLY A 846 -17.66 17.47 -3.56
CA GLY A 846 -17.05 18.75 -3.86
C GLY A 846 -17.99 19.89 -3.49
N TRP A 847 -17.52 20.84 -2.70
CA TRP A 847 -18.29 22.00 -2.31
C TRP A 847 -17.59 23.31 -2.63
N ASN A 848 -18.39 24.36 -2.89
CA ASN A 848 -17.91 25.72 -2.99
C ASN A 848 -18.88 26.72 -2.33
N LEU A 849 -18.32 27.84 -1.89
CA LEU A 849 -19.08 28.96 -1.34
C LEU A 849 -19.28 30.03 -2.42
N GLN A 850 -20.55 30.39 -2.67
CA GLN A 850 -20.98 31.46 -3.57
C GLN A 850 -21.59 32.58 -2.71
N GLY A 851 -20.73 33.44 -2.15
CA GLY A 851 -21.14 34.33 -1.07
C GLY A 851 -21.51 33.52 0.17
N SER A 852 -22.73 33.69 0.70
CA SER A 852 -23.23 32.91 1.84
C SER A 852 -23.88 31.57 1.44
N LYS A 853 -24.00 31.28 0.14
CA LYS A 853 -24.60 30.06 -0.40
C LYS A 853 -23.56 28.96 -0.47
N LEU A 854 -23.81 27.83 0.20
CA LEU A 854 -23.03 26.60 0.01
C LEU A 854 -23.60 25.83 -1.16
N VAL A 855 -22.77 25.38 -2.10
CA VAL A 855 -23.14 24.43 -3.16
C VAL A 855 -22.29 23.17 -3.00
N LEU A 856 -22.94 22.02 -2.85
CA LEU A 856 -22.31 20.71 -2.68
C LEU A 856 -22.72 19.80 -3.84
N LYS A 857 -21.75 19.29 -4.60
CA LYS A 857 -21.93 18.25 -5.61
C LYS A 857 -21.46 16.92 -5.06
N VAL A 858 -22.28 15.89 -5.22
CA VAL A 858 -21.97 14.53 -4.77
C VAL A 858 -22.25 13.49 -5.83
N SER A 859 -21.41 12.45 -5.84
CA SER A 859 -21.63 11.22 -6.63
C SER A 859 -21.62 10.02 -5.69
N ILE A 860 -22.69 9.22 -5.76
CA ILE A 860 -22.89 8.03 -4.93
C ILE A 860 -22.97 6.83 -5.89
N PRO A 861 -22.06 5.84 -5.80
CA PRO A 861 -22.00 4.72 -6.75
C PRO A 861 -23.27 3.85 -6.68
N ALA A 862 -23.60 3.17 -7.78
CA ALA A 862 -24.75 2.28 -7.81
C ALA A 862 -24.64 1.18 -6.74
N ASN A 863 -25.79 0.66 -6.30
CA ASN A 863 -25.88 -0.35 -5.25
C ASN A 863 -25.42 0.12 -3.86
N THR A 864 -25.18 1.42 -3.67
CA THR A 864 -24.88 2.05 -2.37
C THR A 864 -25.88 3.16 -2.02
N SER A 865 -25.75 3.72 -0.83
CA SER A 865 -26.48 4.90 -0.36
C SER A 865 -25.61 5.71 0.58
N ALA A 866 -25.96 6.98 0.79
CA ALA A 866 -25.27 7.84 1.73
C ALA A 866 -26.24 8.64 2.60
N GLN A 867 -25.82 8.94 3.82
CA GLN A 867 -26.41 10.01 4.61
C GLN A 867 -25.70 11.32 4.30
N ILE A 868 -26.43 12.29 3.75
CA ILE A 868 -25.92 13.64 3.50
C ILE A 868 -26.25 14.53 4.69
N GLN A 869 -25.23 15.14 5.30
CA GLN A 869 -25.37 16.13 6.36
C GLN A 869 -24.94 17.49 5.83
N LEU A 870 -25.92 18.36 5.58
CA LEU A 870 -25.68 19.71 5.07
C LEU A 870 -25.57 20.70 6.23
N PRO A 871 -24.47 21.46 6.36
CA PRO A 871 -24.35 22.49 7.39
C PRO A 871 -25.31 23.64 7.09
N LEU A 872 -25.98 24.14 8.13
CA LEU A 872 -26.88 25.28 8.09
C LEU A 872 -26.17 26.59 8.46
N SER A 873 -24.95 26.52 9.01
CA SER A 873 -24.14 27.69 9.39
C SER A 873 -24.91 28.71 10.24
N GLY A 874 -25.70 28.23 11.20
CA GLY A 874 -26.52 29.07 12.09
C GLY A 874 -27.79 29.67 11.46
N LYS A 875 -28.10 29.37 10.20
CA LYS A 875 -29.32 29.85 9.53
C LYS A 875 -30.56 29.10 10.04
N THR A 876 -31.47 29.82 10.69
CA THR A 876 -32.73 29.26 11.24
C THR A 876 -33.82 29.02 10.18
N ASN A 877 -33.77 29.77 9.07
CA ASN A 877 -34.70 29.67 7.95
C ASN A 877 -33.99 29.29 6.63
N ALA A 878 -32.97 28.45 6.70
CA ALA A 878 -32.23 28.00 5.52
C ALA A 878 -33.16 27.41 4.46
N ILE A 879 -32.91 27.73 3.19
CA ILE A 879 -33.58 27.10 2.06
C ILE A 879 -32.59 26.12 1.44
N ILE A 880 -32.92 24.83 1.52
CA ILE A 880 -32.13 23.79 0.88
C ILE A 880 -32.79 23.38 -0.42
N LYS A 881 -32.01 23.41 -1.50
CA LYS A 881 -32.42 22.94 -2.82
C LYS A 881 -31.57 21.75 -3.25
N GLU A 882 -32.17 20.85 -4.03
CA GLU A 882 -31.43 19.93 -4.88
C GLU A 882 -31.66 20.34 -6.33
N SER A 883 -30.58 20.63 -7.05
CA SER A 883 -30.62 21.39 -8.29
C SER A 883 -31.45 22.67 -8.07
N ASP A 884 -32.56 22.87 -8.78
CA ASP A 884 -33.43 24.05 -8.61
C ASP A 884 -34.68 23.78 -7.73
N LYS A 885 -34.82 22.58 -7.16
CA LYS A 885 -36.01 22.16 -6.41
C LYS A 885 -35.78 22.29 -4.92
N VAL A 886 -36.63 23.05 -4.22
CA VAL A 886 -36.61 23.15 -2.76
C VAL A 886 -36.92 21.78 -2.15
N ILE A 887 -36.06 21.33 -1.23
CA ILE A 887 -36.22 20.09 -0.45
C ILE A 887 -36.38 20.34 1.05
N LEU A 888 -36.05 21.55 1.51
CA LEU A 888 -36.26 21.97 2.90
C LEU A 888 -36.39 23.50 2.98
N THR A 889 -37.32 23.98 3.79
CA THR A 889 -37.39 25.39 4.22
C THR A 889 -37.51 25.44 5.74
N GLY A 890 -36.50 25.99 6.41
CA GLY A 890 -36.35 25.87 7.85
C GLY A 890 -36.31 24.39 8.27
N ASN A 891 -37.30 23.94 9.04
CA ASN A 891 -37.42 22.54 9.48
C ASN A 891 -38.55 21.76 8.76
N LYS A 892 -39.12 22.29 7.67
CA LYS A 892 -40.26 21.68 6.98
C LYS A 892 -39.84 21.20 5.59
N ALA A 893 -39.94 19.89 5.36
CA ALA A 893 -39.82 19.30 4.03
C ALA A 893 -41.10 19.54 3.22
N PRO A 894 -41.02 19.78 1.90
CA PRO A 894 -42.19 19.95 1.04
C PRO A 894 -42.97 18.64 0.89
N LYS A 895 -44.26 18.73 0.51
CA LYS A 895 -45.09 17.55 0.22
C LYS A 895 -44.59 16.75 -0.99
N ALA A 896 -44.03 17.43 -1.99
CA ALA A 896 -43.47 16.79 -3.17
C ALA A 896 -42.12 16.16 -2.86
N LYS A 897 -42.02 14.82 -3.01
CA LYS A 897 -40.78 14.08 -2.78
C LYS A 897 -39.89 14.13 -4.03
N ILE A 898 -38.58 14.26 -3.83
CA ILE A 898 -37.58 14.07 -4.88
C ILE A 898 -37.13 12.62 -4.87
N GLN A 899 -37.09 11.99 -6.04
CA GLN A 899 -36.64 10.60 -6.18
C GLN A 899 -35.23 10.43 -5.62
N GLY A 900 -35.06 9.43 -4.76
CA GLY A 900 -33.77 9.07 -4.18
C GLY A 900 -33.36 9.89 -2.95
N ILE A 901 -34.15 10.87 -2.51
CA ILE A 901 -33.82 11.73 -1.36
C ILE A 901 -34.93 11.62 -0.32
N THR A 902 -34.55 11.33 0.93
CA THR A 902 -35.46 11.30 2.08
C THR A 902 -34.93 12.22 3.17
N PHE A 903 -35.70 13.25 3.53
CA PHE A 903 -35.39 14.08 4.70
C PHE A 903 -35.53 13.25 5.98
N VAL A 904 -34.53 13.34 6.87
CA VAL A 904 -34.51 12.64 8.15
C VAL A 904 -34.89 13.59 9.28
N LYS A 905 -34.05 14.61 9.51
CA LYS A 905 -34.24 15.62 10.56
C LYS A 905 -33.34 16.84 10.32
N VAL A 906 -33.67 17.93 11.01
CA VAL A 906 -32.69 18.96 11.36
C VAL A 906 -32.18 18.64 12.77
N ASP A 907 -30.86 18.62 12.94
CA ASP A 907 -30.20 18.33 14.21
C ASP A 907 -29.15 19.41 14.47
N LYS A 908 -29.35 20.21 15.52
CA LYS A 908 -28.53 21.39 15.84
C LYS A 908 -28.38 22.34 14.63
N ASP A 909 -27.24 22.32 13.98
CA ASP A 909 -26.79 23.20 12.91
C ASP A 909 -26.67 22.50 11.56
N LYS A 910 -27.31 21.33 11.39
CA LYS A 910 -27.28 20.55 10.14
C LYS A 910 -28.63 19.97 9.76
N ALA A 911 -28.86 19.86 8.46
CA ALA A 911 -29.98 19.11 7.89
C ALA A 911 -29.48 17.75 7.37
N ILE A 912 -30.20 16.68 7.70
CA ILE A 912 -29.80 15.30 7.42
C ILE A 912 -30.78 14.66 6.43
N PHE A 913 -30.22 14.04 5.39
CA PHE A 913 -30.95 13.33 4.34
C PHE A 913 -30.37 11.93 4.12
N GLU A 914 -31.23 10.93 3.90
CA GLU A 914 -30.82 9.66 3.31
C GLU A 914 -30.94 9.76 1.78
N VAL A 915 -29.86 9.44 1.08
CA VAL A 915 -29.74 9.63 -0.37
C VAL A 915 -29.26 8.34 -1.04
N LEU A 916 -29.98 7.90 -2.06
CA LEU A 916 -29.62 6.72 -2.85
C LEU A 916 -28.54 7.05 -3.90
N SER A 917 -27.99 6.03 -4.55
CA SER A 917 -27.03 6.17 -5.66
C SER A 917 -27.41 7.22 -6.71
N GLY A 918 -26.42 7.83 -7.35
CA GLY A 918 -26.57 8.83 -8.41
C GLY A 918 -25.80 10.12 -8.14
N ASN A 919 -26.00 11.10 -9.02
CA ASN A 919 -25.39 12.42 -8.94
C ASN A 919 -26.40 13.46 -8.43
N TYR A 920 -25.99 14.28 -7.47
CA TYR A 920 -26.82 15.30 -6.83
C TYR A 920 -26.05 16.60 -6.66
N SER A 921 -26.79 17.71 -6.68
CA SER A 921 -26.25 19.05 -6.41
C SER A 921 -27.13 19.72 -5.36
N PHE A 922 -26.65 19.85 -4.13
CA PHE A 922 -27.35 20.52 -3.05
C PHE A 922 -26.92 21.98 -2.98
N SER A 923 -27.83 22.87 -2.60
CA SER A 923 -27.46 24.22 -2.18
C SER A 923 -28.16 24.66 -0.92
N VAL A 924 -27.44 25.31 -0.01
CA VAL A 924 -27.95 25.87 1.23
C VAL A 924 -27.89 27.40 1.13
N GLU A 925 -29.06 28.02 0.99
CA GLU A 925 -29.26 29.47 0.87
C GLU A 925 -29.61 30.12 2.20
#